data_AF-A0A1V5PU27-F1
#
_entry.id   AF-A0A1V5PU27-F1
#
_cell.length_a   1.000
_cell.length_b   1.000
_cell.length_c   1.000
_cell.angle_alpha   90.00
_cell.angle_beta   90.00
_cell.angle_gamma   90.00
#
_symmetry.space_group_name_H-M   'P 1'
#
loop_
_entity.id
_entity.type
_entity.pdbx_description
1 polymer ?
#
loop_
_entity_poly.entity_id
_entity_poly.type
_entity_poly.pdbx_seq_one_letter_code
_entity_poly.pdbx_strand_id
1 'polypeptide(L)'
;MKALVGDSNDPAVPAISAVHSAAGGTAVVAFSGQGTTVFATSNSGVGVDARSKTNTGLAAASEQGIAVTAAAQNNTAVFAHSESGIAVDARSKTHAGLIASSEQSFAVKAQAQQGTAVYARSEQGMAVQAAAVKGTALLATSDSGRGIDVQSKSNMGLVATSEQSIAIWAKAVKDVAVRADSESGIGLMVSGKVVGAMVSSEGIAVRAESTANTAVHAVSGSGLALYAASEQGMGISVSSAQSIALKAEAKGETAVFAVSDSGPGVSAHSTQGTAVMARSREGIGVSASSKSLAGVSAQSVSGTAVMAQSTQGAAVYAQSQSGRGVYAASAQAVALEASAKNTHAVFAYNESGVCVKAVSTKGTGLHVRGVKAASLEGDVDIAGNLKVTSSAKVAALDASATDGTAVYARSASGVGVSAHSEKSMGLVVSAKKNMAIMASNETGPCINVVSASGIGIVAQGGYRAACLNGDVEINGDLVLKGSQQSSGMKIVGDLEVTGDVRLVNADCAEEFEVADAQAIDAGTVMVIDGEGSVRQSTQAYDRCVAGVVSGAGSFKPGIILGKQQGRADTLPLALIGRVFCKVDADYGAIQVGDLLTTSATPGHAMRAGEAERAFGAVIGKALRPLESGRGLIPILVALQ
;
A
#
# COMPACT_ATOMS: atom_id res chain seq x y z
N MET A 1 -83.33 -39.04 10.92
CA MET A 1 -83.34 -37.92 9.95
C MET A 1 -82.99 -38.48 8.58
N LYS A 2 -83.83 -38.25 7.56
CA LYS A 2 -83.65 -38.81 6.21
C LYS A 2 -83.01 -37.77 5.29
N ALA A 3 -81.82 -38.05 4.76
CA ALA A 3 -81.15 -37.16 3.79
C ALA A 3 -82.01 -36.94 2.53
N LEU A 4 -81.93 -35.75 1.92
CA LEU A 4 -82.45 -35.51 0.58
C LEU A 4 -81.41 -36.05 -0.42
N VAL A 5 -81.81 -37.03 -1.23
CA VAL A 5 -80.90 -37.74 -2.16
C VAL A 5 -81.41 -37.60 -3.60
N GLY A 6 -80.58 -37.04 -4.48
CA GLY A 6 -80.74 -37.12 -5.93
C GLY A 6 -79.72 -38.07 -6.53
N ASP A 7 -80.17 -39.13 -7.22
CA ASP A 7 -79.30 -40.15 -7.83
C ASP A 7 -79.87 -40.59 -9.19
N SER A 8 -79.01 -40.70 -10.20
CA SER A 8 -79.30 -41.34 -11.48
C SER A 8 -78.01 -41.89 -12.10
N ASN A 9 -78.11 -43.10 -12.65
CA ASN A 9 -77.07 -43.71 -13.48
C ASN A 9 -77.45 -43.75 -14.97
N ASP A 10 -78.57 -43.12 -15.36
CA ASP A 10 -79.03 -43.06 -16.75
C ASP A 10 -78.28 -41.93 -17.50
N PRO A 11 -77.47 -42.25 -18.52
CA PRO A 11 -76.73 -41.25 -19.30
C PRO A 11 -77.62 -40.29 -20.10
N ALA A 12 -78.92 -40.58 -20.26
CA ALA A 12 -79.88 -39.66 -20.89
C ALA A 12 -80.33 -38.53 -19.96
N VAL A 13 -80.03 -38.59 -18.65
CA VAL A 13 -80.36 -37.53 -17.70
C VAL A 13 -79.33 -36.40 -17.82
N PRO A 14 -79.73 -35.20 -18.28
CA PRO A 14 -78.77 -34.13 -18.55
C PRO A 14 -78.17 -33.54 -17.27
N ALA A 15 -78.94 -33.49 -16.17
CA ALA A 15 -78.50 -32.93 -14.90
C ALA A 15 -79.18 -33.59 -13.70
N ILE A 16 -78.46 -33.66 -12.57
CA ILE A 16 -78.99 -34.12 -11.27
C ILE A 16 -78.87 -32.96 -10.27
N SER A 17 -79.98 -32.61 -9.63
CA SER A 17 -80.04 -31.53 -8.64
C SER A 17 -80.74 -32.00 -7.37
N ALA A 18 -80.12 -31.72 -6.21
CA ALA A 18 -80.73 -31.84 -4.90
C ALA A 18 -80.63 -30.49 -4.18
N VAL A 19 -81.78 -29.91 -3.81
CA VAL A 19 -81.87 -28.55 -3.23
C VAL A 19 -82.67 -28.60 -1.93
N HIS A 20 -82.12 -28.02 -0.85
CA HIS A 20 -82.84 -27.83 0.40
C HIS A 20 -82.83 -26.36 0.84
N SER A 21 -83.98 -25.71 0.80
CA SER A 21 -84.15 -24.27 1.03
C SER A 21 -84.75 -23.90 2.40
N ALA A 22 -84.94 -24.86 3.30
CA ALA A 22 -85.56 -24.61 4.61
C ALA A 22 -84.52 -24.28 5.71
N ALA A 23 -84.94 -23.50 6.71
CA ALA A 23 -84.15 -23.20 7.91
C ALA A 23 -84.22 -24.36 8.92
N GLY A 24 -83.08 -25.01 9.22
CA GLY A 24 -82.97 -26.13 10.17
C GLY A 24 -82.70 -27.48 9.49
N GLY A 25 -81.47 -28.00 9.65
CA GLY A 25 -80.84 -28.90 8.68
C GLY A 25 -81.15 -30.40 8.72
N THR A 26 -81.28 -30.95 7.51
CA THR A 26 -81.06 -32.36 7.12
C THR A 26 -79.91 -32.41 6.07
N ALA A 27 -79.24 -33.54 5.83
CA ALA A 27 -78.14 -33.64 4.84
C ALA A 27 -78.64 -33.67 3.38
N VAL A 28 -77.91 -33.04 2.44
CA VAL A 28 -78.19 -33.02 0.98
C VAL A 28 -77.10 -33.77 0.22
N VAL A 29 -77.48 -34.77 -0.57
CA VAL A 29 -76.56 -35.62 -1.33
C VAL A 29 -77.00 -35.72 -2.80
N ALA A 30 -76.07 -35.48 -3.73
CA ALA A 30 -76.29 -35.70 -5.16
C ALA A 30 -75.20 -36.60 -5.76
N PHE A 31 -75.60 -37.63 -6.51
CA PHE A 31 -74.67 -38.59 -7.14
C PHE A 31 -75.01 -38.83 -8.61
N SER A 32 -73.99 -38.87 -9.48
CA SER A 32 -74.11 -39.33 -10.88
C SER A 32 -72.95 -40.26 -11.28
N GLY A 33 -73.28 -41.35 -11.97
CA GLY A 33 -72.33 -42.21 -12.65
C GLY A 33 -71.88 -41.71 -14.04
N GLN A 34 -72.74 -41.05 -14.80
CA GLN A 34 -72.54 -40.50 -16.16
C GLN A 34 -73.58 -39.37 -16.41
N GLY A 35 -73.19 -38.24 -17.01
CA GLY A 35 -74.11 -37.12 -17.31
C GLY A 35 -73.40 -35.80 -17.69
N THR A 36 -74.15 -34.68 -17.72
CA THR A 36 -73.56 -33.35 -18.00
C THR A 36 -73.18 -32.60 -16.72
N THR A 37 -74.09 -32.48 -15.74
CA THR A 37 -73.85 -31.71 -14.49
C THR A 37 -74.51 -32.31 -13.24
N VAL A 38 -73.87 -32.14 -12.08
CA VAL A 38 -74.40 -32.51 -10.75
C VAL A 38 -74.32 -31.31 -9.79
N PHE A 39 -75.45 -30.98 -9.15
CA PHE A 39 -75.57 -29.88 -8.19
C PHE A 39 -76.17 -30.35 -6.86
N ALA A 40 -75.53 -29.99 -5.75
CA ALA A 40 -76.11 -30.09 -4.42
C ALA A 40 -76.06 -28.72 -3.73
N THR A 41 -77.21 -28.21 -3.28
CA THR A 41 -77.28 -26.90 -2.62
C THR A 41 -78.12 -26.93 -1.35
N SER A 42 -77.70 -26.18 -0.32
CA SER A 42 -78.43 -26.04 0.94
C SER A 42 -78.28 -24.66 1.56
N ASN A 43 -79.37 -24.05 2.01
CA ASN A 43 -79.34 -22.75 2.69
C ASN A 43 -78.86 -22.90 4.16
N SER A 44 -79.23 -23.98 4.87
CA SER A 44 -78.78 -24.22 6.25
C SER A 44 -78.77 -25.72 6.62
N GLY A 45 -77.68 -26.23 7.22
CA GLY A 45 -77.63 -27.61 7.73
C GLY A 45 -76.26 -28.29 7.84
N VAL A 46 -76.28 -29.57 8.26
CA VAL A 46 -75.09 -30.32 8.72
C VAL A 46 -74.15 -30.76 7.58
N GLY A 47 -74.59 -30.80 6.30
CA GLY A 47 -73.66 -31.02 5.18
C GLY A 47 -74.26 -31.15 3.77
N VAL A 48 -73.45 -30.79 2.77
CA VAL A 48 -73.71 -30.89 1.31
C VAL A 48 -72.64 -31.77 0.66
N ASP A 49 -73.03 -32.86 -0.01
CA ASP A 49 -72.11 -33.80 -0.66
C ASP A 49 -72.52 -34.05 -2.12
N ALA A 50 -71.69 -33.61 -3.06
CA ALA A 50 -71.87 -33.84 -4.48
C ALA A 50 -70.78 -34.78 -5.01
N ARG A 51 -71.16 -35.87 -5.67
CA ARG A 51 -70.23 -36.91 -6.17
C ARG A 51 -70.45 -37.25 -7.64
N SER A 52 -69.35 -37.37 -8.40
CA SER A 52 -69.37 -37.69 -9.84
C SER A 52 -68.26 -38.67 -10.24
N LYS A 53 -68.56 -39.59 -11.17
CA LYS A 53 -67.51 -40.38 -11.87
C LYS A 53 -66.99 -39.64 -13.11
N THR A 54 -67.84 -39.32 -14.09
CA THR A 54 -67.47 -38.63 -15.34
C THR A 54 -68.59 -37.67 -15.75
N ASN A 55 -68.40 -36.38 -15.56
CA ASN A 55 -69.35 -35.32 -15.93
C ASN A 55 -68.61 -34.05 -16.37
N THR A 56 -69.28 -33.15 -17.10
CA THR A 56 -68.71 -31.84 -17.47
C THR A 56 -68.53 -30.94 -16.24
N GLY A 57 -69.47 -30.94 -15.29
CA GLY A 57 -69.43 -30.10 -14.08
C GLY A 57 -69.94 -30.76 -12.81
N LEU A 58 -69.33 -30.44 -11.66
CA LEU A 58 -69.77 -30.83 -10.31
C LEU A 58 -69.73 -29.61 -9.38
N ALA A 59 -70.83 -29.31 -8.70
CA ALA A 59 -70.89 -28.20 -7.74
C ALA A 59 -71.62 -28.58 -6.45
N ALA A 60 -71.00 -28.22 -5.32
CA ALA A 60 -71.60 -28.26 -3.99
C ALA A 60 -71.55 -26.84 -3.37
N ALA A 61 -72.68 -26.31 -2.93
CA ALA A 61 -72.74 -24.95 -2.37
C ALA A 61 -73.63 -24.87 -1.13
N SER A 62 -73.25 -24.02 -0.15
CA SER A 62 -74.09 -23.74 1.02
C SER A 62 -73.91 -22.32 1.56
N GLU A 63 -74.97 -21.71 2.10
CA GLU A 63 -74.87 -20.42 2.80
C GLU A 63 -74.29 -20.62 4.22
N GLN A 64 -74.83 -21.55 5.03
CA GLN A 64 -74.38 -21.80 6.42
C GLN A 64 -74.02 -23.28 6.73
N GLY A 65 -73.33 -23.96 5.81
CA GLY A 65 -73.07 -25.41 5.90
C GLY A 65 -71.89 -25.79 6.80
N ILE A 66 -72.06 -26.79 7.68
CA ILE A 66 -70.95 -27.32 8.50
C ILE A 66 -69.85 -27.95 7.60
N ALA A 67 -70.22 -28.73 6.59
CA ALA A 67 -69.29 -29.36 5.65
C ALA A 67 -69.84 -29.36 4.20
N VAL A 68 -69.08 -28.79 3.26
CA VAL A 68 -69.40 -28.78 1.81
C VAL A 68 -68.35 -29.59 1.06
N THR A 69 -68.76 -30.67 0.39
CA THR A 69 -67.86 -31.59 -0.33
C THR A 69 -68.27 -31.75 -1.80
N ALA A 70 -67.30 -31.58 -2.70
CA ALA A 70 -67.43 -31.92 -4.12
C ALA A 70 -66.33 -32.92 -4.52
N ALA A 71 -66.69 -34.17 -4.85
CA ALA A 71 -65.74 -35.22 -5.21
C ALA A 71 -65.98 -35.80 -6.62
N ALA A 72 -65.00 -35.67 -7.52
CA ALA A 72 -65.05 -36.17 -8.89
C ALA A 72 -63.93 -37.17 -9.22
N GLN A 73 -64.13 -38.00 -10.26
CA GLN A 73 -63.02 -38.74 -10.87
C GLN A 73 -62.49 -38.01 -12.12
N ASN A 74 -63.28 -37.88 -13.19
CA ASN A 74 -62.85 -37.27 -14.46
C ASN A 74 -63.83 -36.16 -14.89
N ASN A 75 -63.77 -35.01 -14.23
CA ASN A 75 -64.68 -33.90 -14.53
C ASN A 75 -63.92 -32.68 -15.03
N THR A 76 -64.47 -31.94 -16.00
CA THR A 76 -63.85 -30.72 -16.51
C THR A 76 -63.73 -29.66 -15.42
N ALA A 77 -64.80 -29.43 -14.64
CA ALA A 77 -64.82 -28.44 -13.57
C ALA A 77 -65.48 -28.97 -12.28
N VAL A 78 -64.87 -28.68 -11.13
CA VAL A 78 -65.34 -29.09 -9.80
C VAL A 78 -65.29 -27.88 -8.85
N PHE A 79 -66.43 -27.55 -8.24
CA PHE A 79 -66.60 -26.39 -7.36
C PHE A 79 -67.18 -26.80 -6.01
N ALA A 80 -66.55 -26.37 -4.92
CA ALA A 80 -67.12 -26.39 -3.57
C ALA A 80 -67.10 -24.97 -3.00
N HIS A 81 -68.25 -24.48 -2.53
CA HIS A 81 -68.40 -23.11 -2.05
C HIS A 81 -69.21 -23.02 -0.74
N SER A 82 -68.80 -22.16 0.18
CA SER A 82 -69.58 -21.83 1.39
C SER A 82 -69.42 -20.38 1.82
N GLU A 83 -70.51 -19.67 2.12
CA GLU A 83 -70.43 -18.32 2.71
C GLU A 83 -69.90 -18.41 4.16
N SER A 84 -70.52 -19.23 5.02
CA SER A 84 -70.10 -19.45 6.41
C SER A 84 -70.13 -20.94 6.81
N GLY A 85 -69.07 -21.47 7.43
CA GLY A 85 -68.99 -22.92 7.73
C GLY A 85 -67.75 -23.42 8.46
N ILE A 86 -67.63 -24.74 8.65
CA ILE A 86 -66.40 -25.36 9.24
C ILE A 86 -65.43 -25.78 8.13
N ALA A 87 -65.91 -26.48 7.10
CA ALA A 87 -65.01 -27.03 6.07
C ALA A 87 -65.60 -27.03 4.64
N VAL A 88 -64.77 -26.63 3.68
CA VAL A 88 -65.01 -26.76 2.23
C VAL A 88 -63.95 -27.64 1.60
N ASP A 89 -64.36 -28.70 0.91
CA ASP A 89 -63.46 -29.73 0.35
C ASP A 89 -63.82 -30.08 -1.10
N ALA A 90 -62.91 -29.76 -2.04
CA ALA A 90 -63.03 -30.12 -3.44
C ALA A 90 -61.93 -31.12 -3.83
N ARG A 91 -62.31 -32.27 -4.39
CA ARG A 91 -61.40 -33.35 -4.78
C ARG A 91 -61.64 -33.86 -6.19
N SER A 92 -60.58 -34.06 -6.97
CA SER A 92 -60.68 -34.66 -8.31
C SER A 92 -59.45 -35.50 -8.71
N LYS A 93 -59.64 -36.57 -9.52
CA LYS A 93 -58.51 -37.31 -10.13
C LYS A 93 -57.99 -36.60 -11.39
N THR A 94 -58.86 -36.28 -12.34
CA THR A 94 -58.55 -35.52 -13.55
C THR A 94 -59.52 -34.35 -13.76
N HIS A 95 -59.01 -33.17 -14.09
CA HIS A 95 -59.83 -31.97 -14.32
C HIS A 95 -59.12 -30.86 -15.10
N ALA A 96 -59.90 -29.91 -15.64
CA ALA A 96 -59.39 -28.63 -16.13
C ALA A 96 -59.32 -27.61 -14.97
N GLY A 97 -60.34 -27.53 -14.12
CA GLY A 97 -60.40 -26.60 -12.98
C GLY A 97 -61.01 -27.22 -11.72
N LEU A 98 -60.35 -27.00 -10.58
CA LEU A 98 -60.80 -27.42 -9.25
C LEU A 98 -60.77 -26.20 -8.32
N ILE A 99 -61.92 -25.82 -7.76
CA ILE A 99 -62.04 -24.66 -6.87
C ILE A 99 -62.72 -25.06 -5.55
N ALA A 100 -62.06 -24.72 -4.44
CA ALA A 100 -62.68 -24.66 -3.12
C ALA A 100 -62.62 -23.22 -2.63
N SER A 101 -63.77 -22.60 -2.32
CA SER A 101 -63.82 -21.21 -1.86
C SER A 101 -64.73 -21.03 -0.66
N SER A 102 -64.37 -20.10 0.22
CA SER A 102 -65.24 -19.66 1.31
C SER A 102 -65.00 -18.20 1.72
N GLU A 103 -66.03 -17.53 2.21
CA GLU A 103 -65.88 -16.22 2.88
C GLU A 103 -65.41 -16.42 4.33
N GLN A 104 -66.09 -17.28 5.12
CA GLN A 104 -65.77 -17.55 6.52
C GLN A 104 -65.79 -19.06 6.86
N SER A 105 -64.71 -19.79 6.53
CA SER A 105 -64.55 -21.20 6.92
C SER A 105 -63.27 -21.50 7.68
N PHE A 106 -63.33 -22.40 8.67
CA PHE A 106 -62.13 -22.84 9.40
C PHE A 106 -61.12 -23.54 8.48
N ALA A 107 -61.57 -24.36 7.52
CA ALA A 107 -60.70 -25.06 6.57
C ALA A 107 -61.23 -25.03 5.13
N VAL A 108 -60.37 -24.67 4.18
CA VAL A 108 -60.64 -24.75 2.74
C VAL A 108 -59.60 -25.63 2.08
N LYS A 109 -60.04 -26.68 1.37
CA LYS A 109 -59.16 -27.70 0.82
C LYS A 109 -59.49 -28.03 -0.63
N ALA A 110 -58.49 -27.95 -1.50
CA ALA A 110 -58.57 -28.36 -2.90
C ALA A 110 -57.48 -29.40 -3.20
N GLN A 111 -57.86 -30.61 -3.60
CA GLN A 111 -56.91 -31.70 -3.90
C GLN A 111 -57.12 -32.35 -5.27
N ALA A 112 -56.03 -32.48 -6.01
CA ALA A 112 -55.99 -33.02 -7.37
C ALA A 112 -54.92 -34.10 -7.56
N GLN A 113 -55.19 -35.11 -8.40
CA GLN A 113 -54.11 -35.98 -8.93
C GLN A 113 -53.50 -35.38 -10.21
N GLN A 114 -54.33 -34.99 -11.17
CA GLN A 114 -53.88 -34.42 -12.45
C GLN A 114 -54.82 -33.31 -12.94
N GLY A 115 -54.31 -32.13 -13.31
CA GLY A 115 -55.17 -31.08 -13.89
C GLY A 115 -54.49 -29.74 -14.17
N THR A 116 -55.22 -28.83 -14.83
CA THR A 116 -54.65 -27.53 -15.26
C THR A 116 -54.53 -26.55 -14.09
N ALA A 117 -55.61 -26.31 -13.35
CA ALA A 117 -55.64 -25.36 -12.24
C ALA A 117 -56.31 -25.92 -10.98
N VAL A 118 -55.70 -25.67 -9.82
CA VAL A 118 -56.26 -25.95 -8.48
C VAL A 118 -56.24 -24.66 -7.67
N TYR A 119 -57.41 -24.23 -7.21
CA TYR A 119 -57.59 -22.99 -6.46
C TYR A 119 -58.25 -23.24 -5.11
N ALA A 120 -57.64 -22.72 -4.04
CA ALA A 120 -58.23 -22.68 -2.70
C ALA A 120 -58.24 -21.23 -2.20
N ARG A 121 -59.43 -20.68 -1.90
CA ARG A 121 -59.59 -19.29 -1.40
C ARG A 121 -60.35 -19.25 -0.09
N SER A 122 -59.88 -18.44 0.86
CA SER A 122 -60.64 -18.11 2.06
C SER A 122 -60.43 -16.66 2.50
N GLU A 123 -61.49 -15.89 2.71
CA GLU A 123 -61.34 -14.49 3.17
C GLU A 123 -60.88 -14.45 4.65
N GLN A 124 -61.58 -15.14 5.56
CA GLN A 124 -61.30 -15.10 7.02
C GLN A 124 -60.92 -16.47 7.64
N GLY A 125 -60.53 -17.46 6.84
CA GLY A 125 -60.38 -18.84 7.31
C GLY A 125 -59.07 -19.23 7.97
N MET A 126 -59.10 -20.20 8.89
CA MET A 126 -57.93 -20.61 9.68
C MET A 126 -56.87 -21.37 8.86
N ALA A 127 -57.27 -22.23 7.92
CA ALA A 127 -56.35 -23.05 7.12
C ALA A 127 -56.80 -23.17 5.66
N VAL A 128 -55.93 -22.79 4.71
CA VAL A 128 -56.16 -22.95 3.26
C VAL A 128 -55.14 -23.93 2.70
N GLN A 129 -55.61 -25.01 2.08
CA GLN A 129 -54.76 -26.06 1.50
C GLN A 129 -55.06 -26.28 0.01
N ALA A 130 -54.03 -26.17 -0.83
CA ALA A 130 -54.08 -26.59 -2.23
C ALA A 130 -52.99 -27.62 -2.50
N ALA A 131 -53.38 -28.79 -3.01
CA ALA A 131 -52.43 -29.87 -3.30
C ALA A 131 -52.67 -30.53 -4.65
N ALA A 132 -51.60 -30.77 -5.42
CA ALA A 132 -51.68 -31.51 -6.67
C ALA A 132 -50.45 -32.39 -6.95
N VAL A 133 -50.65 -33.53 -7.61
CA VAL A 133 -49.56 -34.41 -8.03
C VAL A 133 -48.95 -33.99 -9.38
N LYS A 134 -49.76 -33.60 -10.38
CA LYS A 134 -49.27 -33.17 -11.71
C LYS A 134 -50.19 -32.13 -12.34
N GLY A 135 -49.66 -31.04 -12.89
CA GLY A 135 -50.50 -29.95 -13.39
C GLY A 135 -49.77 -28.69 -13.80
N THR A 136 -50.54 -27.62 -14.06
CA THR A 136 -50.00 -26.34 -14.55
C THR A 136 -49.87 -25.31 -13.43
N ALA A 137 -50.93 -25.01 -12.68
CA ALA A 137 -50.93 -23.95 -11.66
C ALA A 137 -51.67 -24.34 -10.38
N LEU A 138 -51.03 -24.13 -9.22
CA LEU A 138 -51.63 -24.22 -7.89
C LEU A 138 -51.63 -22.85 -7.25
N LEU A 139 -52.79 -22.42 -6.77
CA LEU A 139 -52.95 -21.13 -6.11
C LEU A 139 -53.76 -21.30 -4.82
N ALA A 140 -53.20 -20.82 -3.71
CA ALA A 140 -53.91 -20.68 -2.45
C ALA A 140 -53.82 -19.24 -1.96
N THR A 141 -54.97 -18.65 -1.64
CA THR A 141 -55.06 -17.26 -1.22
C THR A 141 -55.87 -17.13 0.06
N SER A 142 -55.41 -16.32 1.01
CA SER A 142 -56.20 -15.96 2.19
C SER A 142 -56.04 -14.52 2.61
N ASP A 143 -57.12 -13.83 2.97
CA ASP A 143 -57.01 -12.43 3.36
C ASP A 143 -56.50 -12.34 4.83
N SER A 144 -57.05 -13.10 5.79
CA SER A 144 -56.66 -13.00 7.23
C SER A 144 -56.46 -14.31 8.04
N GLY A 145 -56.06 -15.42 7.40
CA GLY A 145 -55.97 -16.74 8.04
C GLY A 145 -54.77 -17.04 8.97
N ARG A 146 -54.75 -18.20 9.65
CA ARG A 146 -53.56 -18.65 10.42
C ARG A 146 -52.53 -19.38 9.55
N GLY A 147 -52.93 -20.01 8.45
CA GLY A 147 -52.01 -20.82 7.65
C GLY A 147 -52.43 -21.10 6.21
N ILE A 148 -51.48 -20.97 5.28
CA ILE A 148 -51.61 -21.45 3.90
C ILE A 148 -50.58 -22.57 3.67
N ASP A 149 -51.04 -23.73 3.20
CA ASP A 149 -50.19 -24.88 2.83
C ASP A 149 -50.43 -25.26 1.37
N VAL A 150 -49.41 -25.10 0.53
CA VAL A 150 -49.48 -25.48 -0.88
C VAL A 150 -48.42 -26.52 -1.19
N GLN A 151 -48.87 -27.67 -1.71
CA GLN A 151 -48.01 -28.82 -1.95
C GLN A 151 -48.10 -29.31 -3.39
N SER A 152 -46.94 -29.42 -4.03
CA SER A 152 -46.81 -29.87 -5.42
C SER A 152 -45.72 -30.93 -5.58
N LYS A 153 -45.99 -31.93 -6.44
CA LYS A 153 -44.95 -32.88 -6.89
C LYS A 153 -44.30 -32.52 -8.24
N SER A 154 -45.04 -31.93 -9.19
CA SER A 154 -44.55 -31.60 -10.54
C SER A 154 -45.50 -30.64 -11.27
N ASN A 155 -45.35 -29.33 -11.06
CA ASN A 155 -46.17 -28.27 -11.63
C ASN A 155 -45.34 -27.13 -12.26
N MET A 156 -45.93 -26.35 -13.17
CA MET A 156 -45.23 -25.18 -13.73
C MET A 156 -45.20 -23.99 -12.74
N GLY A 157 -46.25 -23.79 -11.95
CA GLY A 157 -46.31 -22.69 -10.99
C GLY A 157 -47.05 -23.04 -9.69
N LEU A 158 -46.50 -22.59 -8.57
CA LEU A 158 -47.09 -22.68 -7.24
C LEU A 158 -47.06 -21.31 -6.57
N VAL A 159 -48.23 -20.81 -6.17
CA VAL A 159 -48.41 -19.48 -5.58
C VAL A 159 -49.21 -19.58 -4.30
N ALA A 160 -48.67 -19.02 -3.22
CA ALA A 160 -49.34 -18.91 -1.93
C ALA A 160 -49.28 -17.45 -1.46
N THR A 161 -50.43 -16.79 -1.32
CA THR A 161 -50.47 -15.35 -0.98
C THR A 161 -51.42 -15.05 0.16
N SER A 162 -51.05 -14.11 1.02
CA SER A 162 -51.95 -13.60 2.06
C SER A 162 -51.73 -12.16 2.47
N GLU A 163 -52.77 -11.44 2.86
CA GLU A 163 -52.59 -10.12 3.48
C GLU A 163 -52.05 -10.26 4.92
N GLN A 164 -52.68 -11.09 5.78
CA GLN A 164 -52.33 -11.18 7.21
C GLN A 164 -52.02 -12.59 7.78
N SER A 165 -51.59 -13.54 6.94
CA SER A 165 -51.38 -14.92 7.43
C SER A 165 -50.20 -15.12 8.39
N ILE A 166 -50.40 -15.82 9.50
CA ILE A 166 -49.32 -16.18 10.44
C ILE A 166 -48.23 -17.02 9.75
N ALA A 167 -48.59 -18.01 8.93
CA ALA A 167 -47.63 -18.88 8.26
C ALA A 167 -48.03 -19.23 6.82
N ILE A 168 -47.07 -19.15 5.89
CA ILE A 168 -47.24 -19.63 4.51
C ILE A 168 -46.17 -20.68 4.23
N TRP A 169 -46.60 -21.88 3.87
CA TRP A 169 -45.73 -22.98 3.45
C TRP A 169 -46.00 -23.34 1.99
N ALA A 170 -44.98 -23.20 1.16
CA ALA A 170 -44.99 -23.57 -0.24
C ALA A 170 -43.93 -24.67 -0.50
N LYS A 171 -44.39 -25.90 -0.74
CA LYS A 171 -43.53 -27.07 -0.94
C LYS A 171 -43.64 -27.64 -2.35
N ALA A 172 -42.52 -27.68 -3.05
CA ALA A 172 -42.43 -28.16 -4.43
C ALA A 172 -41.39 -29.27 -4.59
N VAL A 173 -41.66 -30.29 -5.40
CA VAL A 173 -40.69 -31.38 -5.67
C VAL A 173 -40.03 -31.27 -7.04
N LYS A 174 -40.68 -30.73 -8.07
CA LYS A 174 -40.11 -30.52 -9.42
C LYS A 174 -40.78 -29.34 -10.13
N ASP A 175 -40.90 -28.21 -9.45
CA ASP A 175 -41.67 -27.08 -9.99
C ASP A 175 -40.78 -26.06 -10.68
N VAL A 176 -41.34 -25.34 -11.66
CA VAL A 176 -40.57 -24.29 -12.36
C VAL A 176 -40.51 -23.03 -11.50
N ALA A 177 -41.63 -22.55 -10.98
CA ALA A 177 -41.65 -21.33 -10.16
C ALA A 177 -42.50 -21.50 -8.90
N VAL A 178 -41.95 -21.05 -7.77
CA VAL A 178 -42.65 -20.99 -6.48
C VAL A 178 -42.59 -19.57 -5.93
N ARG A 179 -43.77 -19.01 -5.60
CA ARG A 179 -43.91 -17.71 -4.96
C ARG A 179 -44.72 -17.82 -3.68
N ALA A 180 -44.18 -17.28 -2.60
CA ALA A 180 -44.90 -17.07 -1.35
C ALA A 180 -44.87 -15.57 -1.02
N ASP A 181 -46.02 -14.96 -0.77
CA ASP A 181 -46.14 -13.52 -0.53
C ASP A 181 -47.02 -13.25 0.68
N SER A 182 -46.60 -12.33 1.56
CA SER A 182 -47.43 -11.88 2.67
C SER A 182 -47.18 -10.43 3.03
N GLU A 183 -48.23 -9.64 3.29
CA GLU A 183 -48.03 -8.26 3.74
C GLU A 183 -47.51 -8.21 5.18
N SER A 184 -48.04 -9.03 6.12
CA SER A 184 -47.71 -8.88 7.56
C SER A 184 -47.46 -10.18 8.37
N GLY A 185 -47.23 -11.32 7.69
CA GLY A 185 -47.16 -12.65 8.32
C GLY A 185 -45.96 -12.92 9.25
N ILE A 186 -46.02 -13.97 10.09
CA ILE A 186 -44.92 -14.32 11.02
C ILE A 186 -43.85 -15.18 10.33
N GLY A 187 -44.24 -16.10 9.45
CA GLY A 187 -43.33 -17.04 8.79
C GLY A 187 -43.68 -17.34 7.35
N LEU A 188 -42.75 -17.11 6.42
CA LEU A 188 -42.87 -17.60 5.04
C LEU A 188 -41.75 -18.57 4.69
N MET A 189 -42.14 -19.73 4.17
CA MET A 189 -41.22 -20.77 3.77
C MET A 189 -41.51 -21.30 2.37
N VAL A 190 -40.50 -21.23 1.51
CA VAL A 190 -40.45 -21.93 0.22
C VAL A 190 -39.35 -22.99 0.29
N SER A 191 -39.68 -24.24 -0.04
CA SER A 191 -38.71 -25.34 -0.06
C SER A 191 -38.97 -26.32 -1.21
N GLY A 192 -37.91 -26.74 -1.90
CA GLY A 192 -38.05 -27.72 -2.99
C GLY A 192 -36.88 -27.89 -3.94
N LYS A 193 -37.06 -28.74 -4.96
CA LYS A 193 -36.29 -28.65 -6.22
C LYS A 193 -37.09 -27.75 -7.14
N VAL A 194 -36.73 -26.47 -7.17
CA VAL A 194 -37.45 -25.45 -7.93
C VAL A 194 -36.51 -24.70 -8.87
N VAL A 195 -37.00 -24.31 -10.04
CA VAL A 195 -36.24 -23.49 -10.99
C VAL A 195 -36.27 -22.01 -10.56
N GLY A 196 -37.12 -21.58 -9.64
CA GLY A 196 -37.06 -20.26 -9.02
C GLY A 196 -37.92 -20.15 -7.75
N ALA A 197 -37.39 -19.48 -6.73
CA ALA A 197 -38.07 -19.23 -5.46
C ALA A 197 -38.10 -17.73 -5.16
N MET A 198 -39.30 -17.16 -4.99
CA MET A 198 -39.48 -15.77 -4.57
C MET A 198 -40.29 -15.73 -3.27
N VAL A 199 -39.75 -15.05 -2.26
CA VAL A 199 -40.46 -14.78 -1.01
C VAL A 199 -40.42 -13.29 -0.70
N SER A 200 -41.58 -12.73 -0.37
CA SER A 200 -41.75 -11.31 0.00
C SER A 200 -42.55 -11.22 1.30
N SER A 201 -42.09 -10.39 2.25
CA SER A 201 -42.77 -10.21 3.54
C SER A 201 -42.41 -8.93 4.30
N GLU A 202 -43.34 -8.28 5.01
CA GLU A 202 -42.97 -7.39 6.14
C GLU A 202 -42.85 -8.14 7.49
N GLY A 203 -42.78 -9.47 7.42
CA GLY A 203 -42.86 -10.41 8.53
C GLY A 203 -41.56 -10.85 9.20
N ILE A 204 -41.67 -11.49 10.37
CA ILE A 204 -40.56 -11.80 11.29
C ILE A 204 -39.50 -12.78 10.71
N ALA A 205 -39.90 -13.83 9.99
CA ALA A 205 -38.97 -14.86 9.49
C ALA A 205 -39.28 -15.30 8.06
N VAL A 206 -38.29 -15.19 7.17
CA VAL A 206 -38.42 -15.56 5.75
C VAL A 206 -37.32 -16.57 5.37
N ARG A 207 -37.73 -17.71 4.81
CA ARG A 207 -36.84 -18.80 4.39
C ARG A 207 -37.13 -19.24 2.95
N ALA A 208 -36.12 -19.17 2.09
CA ALA A 208 -36.19 -19.65 0.71
C ALA A 208 -35.07 -20.67 0.45
N GLU A 209 -35.43 -21.90 0.09
CA GLU A 209 -34.47 -22.97 -0.19
C GLU A 209 -34.75 -23.63 -1.53
N SER A 210 -33.70 -23.74 -2.37
CA SER A 210 -33.75 -24.51 -3.60
C SER A 210 -32.60 -25.52 -3.70
N THR A 211 -32.89 -26.67 -4.30
CA THR A 211 -31.90 -27.70 -4.66
C THR A 211 -31.75 -27.83 -6.19
N ALA A 212 -32.31 -26.90 -6.97
CA ALA A 212 -32.32 -26.92 -8.44
C ALA A 212 -32.04 -25.54 -9.10
N ASN A 213 -31.76 -25.59 -10.40
CA ASN A 213 -30.84 -24.73 -11.17
C ASN A 213 -31.12 -23.22 -11.37
N THR A 214 -32.03 -22.54 -10.67
CA THR A 214 -32.15 -21.07 -10.89
C THR A 214 -32.67 -20.27 -9.70
N ALA A 215 -32.20 -19.02 -9.69
CA ALA A 215 -32.33 -17.94 -8.71
C ALA A 215 -33.24 -18.13 -7.48
N VAL A 216 -32.67 -17.87 -6.30
CA VAL A 216 -33.40 -17.76 -5.04
C VAL A 216 -33.42 -16.30 -4.59
N HIS A 217 -34.61 -15.73 -4.39
CA HIS A 217 -34.81 -14.36 -3.96
C HIS A 217 -35.68 -14.29 -2.70
N ALA A 218 -35.14 -13.70 -1.64
CA ALA A 218 -35.84 -13.44 -0.39
C ALA A 218 -35.78 -11.95 -0.06
N VAL A 219 -36.95 -11.32 0.04
CA VAL A 219 -37.10 -9.88 0.29
C VAL A 219 -37.94 -9.66 1.54
N SER A 220 -37.53 -8.72 2.39
CA SER A 220 -38.38 -8.28 3.49
C SER A 220 -38.26 -6.79 3.81
N GLY A 221 -39.36 -6.19 4.26
CA GLY A 221 -39.39 -4.81 4.76
C GLY A 221 -38.77 -4.66 6.16
N SER A 222 -39.09 -5.56 7.09
CA SER A 222 -38.81 -5.37 8.53
C SER A 222 -38.56 -6.65 9.35
N GLY A 223 -38.29 -7.80 8.69
CA GLY A 223 -38.19 -9.09 9.36
C GLY A 223 -36.96 -9.30 10.27
N LEU A 224 -37.10 -10.04 11.37
CA LEU A 224 -35.97 -10.35 12.28
C LEU A 224 -34.90 -11.22 11.61
N ALA A 225 -35.29 -12.22 10.79
CA ALA A 225 -34.33 -13.17 10.18
C ALA A 225 -34.70 -13.57 8.75
N LEU A 226 -33.78 -13.32 7.81
CA LEU A 226 -33.89 -13.68 6.40
C LEU A 226 -32.82 -14.70 5.99
N TYR A 227 -33.26 -15.82 5.42
CA TYR A 227 -32.37 -16.89 4.96
C TYR A 227 -32.71 -17.32 3.54
N ALA A 228 -31.70 -17.33 2.67
CA ALA A 228 -31.78 -18.00 1.38
C ALA A 228 -30.61 -18.96 1.18
N ALA A 229 -30.91 -20.15 0.70
CA ALA A 229 -29.90 -21.15 0.40
C ALA A 229 -30.16 -21.93 -0.88
N SER A 230 -29.07 -22.33 -1.52
CA SER A 230 -29.08 -23.07 -2.77
C SER A 230 -27.91 -24.02 -2.91
N GLU A 231 -28.19 -25.25 -3.38
CA GLU A 231 -27.14 -26.23 -3.66
C GLU A 231 -26.53 -26.08 -5.07
N GLN A 232 -27.29 -25.61 -6.06
CA GLN A 232 -26.92 -25.49 -7.48
C GLN A 232 -27.74 -24.36 -8.13
N GLY A 233 -27.11 -23.39 -8.82
CA GLY A 233 -27.88 -22.30 -9.46
C GLY A 233 -27.05 -21.11 -9.97
N MET A 234 -27.74 -20.14 -10.59
CA MET A 234 -27.14 -18.92 -11.15
C MET A 234 -26.92 -17.80 -10.11
N GLY A 235 -27.65 -17.80 -8.98
CA GLY A 235 -27.38 -16.88 -7.87
C GLY A 235 -28.47 -16.75 -6.79
N ILE A 236 -28.06 -16.33 -5.60
CA ILE A 236 -28.92 -15.98 -4.46
C ILE A 236 -28.89 -14.47 -4.26
N SER A 237 -30.06 -13.89 -4.00
CA SER A 237 -30.17 -12.52 -3.49
C SER A 237 -31.10 -12.47 -2.28
N VAL A 238 -30.59 -11.86 -1.20
CA VAL A 238 -31.33 -11.58 0.03
C VAL A 238 -31.26 -10.10 0.30
N SER A 239 -32.41 -9.43 0.42
CA SER A 239 -32.47 -8.00 0.67
C SER A 239 -33.47 -7.64 1.77
N SER A 240 -33.07 -6.74 2.67
CA SER A 240 -33.97 -6.16 3.67
C SER A 240 -33.76 -4.68 3.92
N ALA A 241 -34.82 -3.95 4.24
CA ALA A 241 -34.70 -2.58 4.75
C ALA A 241 -34.37 -2.56 6.26
N GLN A 242 -34.94 -3.46 7.06
CA GLN A 242 -34.62 -3.60 8.48
C GLN A 242 -34.62 -5.08 8.88
N SER A 243 -33.44 -5.68 9.11
CA SER A 243 -33.39 -7.07 9.57
C SER A 243 -32.23 -7.37 10.51
N ILE A 244 -32.52 -8.13 11.58
CA ILE A 244 -31.52 -8.45 12.60
C ILE A 244 -30.42 -9.37 12.03
N ALA A 245 -30.81 -10.37 11.23
CA ALA A 245 -29.88 -11.31 10.61
C ALA A 245 -30.26 -11.63 9.15
N LEU A 246 -29.33 -11.38 8.21
CA LEU A 246 -29.42 -11.84 6.82
C LEU A 246 -28.34 -12.87 6.53
N LYS A 247 -28.73 -13.99 5.91
CA LYS A 247 -27.80 -15.02 5.47
C LYS A 247 -28.15 -15.56 4.08
N ALA A 248 -27.17 -15.49 3.19
CA ALA A 248 -27.19 -16.07 1.85
C ALA A 248 -26.10 -17.17 1.75
N GLU A 249 -26.48 -18.40 1.42
CA GLU A 249 -25.57 -19.56 1.43
C GLU A 249 -25.66 -20.39 0.13
N ALA A 250 -24.55 -20.45 -0.62
CA ALA A 250 -24.46 -21.20 -1.88
C ALA A 250 -23.38 -22.29 -1.87
N LYS A 251 -23.68 -23.47 -2.42
CA LYS A 251 -22.65 -24.50 -2.70
C LYS A 251 -22.03 -24.39 -4.10
N GLY A 252 -22.84 -24.12 -5.13
CA GLY A 252 -22.41 -24.15 -6.54
C GLY A 252 -22.65 -22.87 -7.35
N GLU A 253 -23.08 -21.78 -6.72
CA GLU A 253 -23.67 -20.65 -7.47
C GLU A 253 -22.72 -19.55 -7.92
N THR A 254 -23.00 -18.95 -9.09
CA THR A 254 -22.19 -17.89 -9.71
C THR A 254 -22.15 -16.58 -8.91
N ALA A 255 -23.23 -16.15 -8.26
CA ALA A 255 -23.27 -14.90 -7.49
C ALA A 255 -24.15 -14.97 -6.23
N VAL A 256 -23.63 -14.48 -5.10
CA VAL A 256 -24.31 -14.47 -3.79
C VAL A 256 -24.35 -13.05 -3.22
N PHE A 257 -25.55 -12.51 -3.02
CA PHE A 257 -25.76 -11.15 -2.50
C PHE A 257 -26.59 -11.16 -1.22
N ALA A 258 -26.07 -10.51 -0.18
CA ALA A 258 -26.82 -10.19 1.04
C ALA A 258 -26.73 -8.67 1.30
N VAL A 259 -27.88 -7.99 1.26
CA VAL A 259 -27.96 -6.53 1.39
C VAL A 259 -28.96 -6.15 2.47
N SER A 260 -28.53 -5.38 3.47
CA SER A 260 -29.43 -4.78 4.46
C SER A 260 -29.23 -3.28 4.56
N ASP A 261 -30.29 -2.51 4.77
CA ASP A 261 -30.14 -1.11 5.18
C ASP A 261 -29.81 -1.01 6.68
N SER A 262 -30.37 -1.85 7.57
CA SER A 262 -30.05 -1.87 9.00
C SER A 262 -30.02 -3.27 9.65
N GLY A 263 -29.33 -3.41 10.79
CA GLY A 263 -29.34 -4.59 11.68
C GLY A 263 -28.01 -5.35 11.85
N PRO A 264 -27.79 -6.05 12.98
CA PRO A 264 -26.48 -6.47 13.47
C PRO A 264 -25.70 -7.49 12.64
N GLY A 265 -26.31 -8.29 11.74
CA GLY A 265 -25.59 -9.34 11.01
C GLY A 265 -25.99 -9.48 9.54
N VAL A 266 -25.05 -9.24 8.61
CA VAL A 266 -25.21 -9.54 7.18
C VAL A 266 -24.12 -10.52 6.75
N SER A 267 -24.52 -11.69 6.21
CA SER A 267 -23.58 -12.74 5.80
C SER A 267 -23.88 -13.29 4.40
N ALA A 268 -22.84 -13.37 3.57
CA ALA A 268 -22.87 -14.02 2.27
C ALA A 268 -21.73 -15.06 2.19
N HIS A 269 -22.08 -16.29 1.83
CA HIS A 269 -21.14 -17.41 1.73
C HIS A 269 -21.31 -18.18 0.43
N SER A 270 -20.20 -18.50 -0.23
CA SER A 270 -20.16 -19.41 -1.38
C SER A 270 -18.98 -20.38 -1.33
N THR A 271 -19.18 -21.65 -1.73
CA THR A 271 -18.07 -22.60 -1.87
C THR A 271 -17.47 -22.71 -3.28
N GLN A 272 -18.19 -22.26 -4.33
CA GLN A 272 -17.72 -22.37 -5.73
C GLN A 272 -18.04 -21.15 -6.63
N GLY A 273 -18.59 -20.06 -6.08
CA GLY A 273 -19.05 -18.92 -6.88
C GLY A 273 -17.99 -18.01 -7.47
N THR A 274 -18.45 -17.04 -8.28
CA THR A 274 -17.65 -16.04 -9.01
C THR A 274 -17.73 -14.65 -8.36
N ALA A 275 -18.80 -14.34 -7.61
CA ALA A 275 -18.95 -13.09 -6.87
C ALA A 275 -19.71 -13.27 -5.54
N VAL A 276 -19.16 -12.77 -4.43
CA VAL A 276 -19.81 -12.79 -3.10
C VAL A 276 -19.81 -11.38 -2.53
N MET A 277 -20.99 -10.86 -2.20
CA MET A 277 -21.15 -9.51 -1.66
C MET A 277 -22.06 -9.49 -0.43
N ALA A 278 -21.55 -8.91 0.66
CA ALA A 278 -22.32 -8.56 1.83
C ALA A 278 -22.26 -7.04 2.06
N ARG A 279 -23.42 -6.39 2.16
CA ARG A 279 -23.50 -4.94 2.38
C ARG A 279 -24.48 -4.58 3.49
N SER A 280 -24.07 -3.69 4.38
CA SER A 280 -24.93 -3.08 5.40
C SER A 280 -24.68 -1.57 5.51
N ARG A 281 -25.69 -0.74 5.83
CA ARG A 281 -25.40 0.65 6.25
C ARG A 281 -25.02 0.70 7.72
N GLU A 282 -25.79 0.07 8.60
CA GLU A 282 -25.66 0.24 10.07
C GLU A 282 -25.29 -1.02 10.86
N GLY A 283 -25.02 -2.15 10.18
CA GLY A 283 -24.88 -3.44 10.84
C GLY A 283 -23.56 -3.70 11.56
N ILE A 284 -23.63 -4.30 12.74
CA ILE A 284 -22.50 -4.61 13.65
C ILE A 284 -21.47 -5.54 12.97
N GLY A 285 -21.90 -6.54 12.21
CA GLY A 285 -21.05 -7.51 11.51
C GLY A 285 -21.46 -7.73 10.05
N VAL A 286 -20.55 -7.44 9.12
CA VAL A 286 -20.72 -7.71 7.69
C VAL A 286 -19.64 -8.72 7.25
N SER A 287 -20.07 -9.87 6.73
CA SER A 287 -19.17 -10.97 6.35
C SER A 287 -19.45 -11.48 4.94
N ALA A 288 -18.42 -11.46 4.09
CA ALA A 288 -18.42 -12.09 2.78
C ALA A 288 -17.29 -13.12 2.71
N SER A 289 -17.60 -14.36 2.31
CA SER A 289 -16.60 -15.43 2.24
C SER A 289 -16.77 -16.33 1.01
N SER A 290 -15.64 -16.71 0.39
CA SER A 290 -15.58 -17.63 -0.75
C SER A 290 -14.45 -18.67 -0.64
N LYS A 291 -14.66 -19.88 -1.18
CA LYS A 291 -13.60 -20.90 -1.33
C LYS A 291 -12.99 -21.01 -2.74
N SER A 292 -13.48 -20.24 -3.72
CA SER A 292 -13.11 -20.32 -5.16
C SER A 292 -12.84 -18.94 -5.79
N LEU A 293 -12.41 -18.95 -7.07
CA LEU A 293 -11.92 -17.85 -7.95
C LEU A 293 -12.85 -16.62 -8.11
N ALA A 294 -13.29 -16.01 -7.01
CA ALA A 294 -14.26 -14.92 -6.97
C ALA A 294 -13.72 -13.61 -6.39
N GLY A 295 -14.32 -12.50 -6.83
CA GLY A 295 -14.29 -11.23 -6.10
C GLY A 295 -15.15 -11.31 -4.84
N VAL A 296 -14.55 -11.03 -3.68
CA VAL A 296 -15.24 -11.01 -2.38
C VAL A 296 -15.32 -9.57 -1.86
N SER A 297 -16.52 -9.08 -1.59
CA SER A 297 -16.74 -7.70 -1.12
C SER A 297 -17.59 -7.66 0.14
N ALA A 298 -17.04 -7.09 1.21
CA ALA A 298 -17.78 -6.77 2.43
C ALA A 298 -17.74 -5.26 2.66
N GLN A 299 -18.91 -4.64 2.76
CA GLN A 299 -19.04 -3.18 2.87
C GLN A 299 -19.96 -2.78 4.02
N SER A 300 -19.50 -1.85 4.86
CA SER A 300 -20.32 -1.20 5.89
C SER A 300 -20.13 0.32 5.92
N VAL A 301 -21.16 1.06 6.32
CA VAL A 301 -21.03 2.50 6.60
C VAL A 301 -20.61 2.72 8.05
N SER A 302 -21.29 2.12 9.04
CA SER A 302 -21.02 2.32 10.48
C SER A 302 -20.79 1.07 11.31
N GLY A 303 -20.54 -0.08 10.67
CA GLY A 303 -20.43 -1.38 11.32
C GLY A 303 -19.16 -1.59 12.15
N THR A 304 -19.29 -2.32 13.25
CA THR A 304 -18.19 -2.58 14.20
C THR A 304 -17.11 -3.50 13.61
N ALA A 305 -17.49 -4.48 12.79
CA ALA A 305 -16.59 -5.43 12.14
C ALA A 305 -17.00 -5.73 10.68
N VAL A 306 -16.06 -5.54 9.74
CA VAL A 306 -16.23 -5.90 8.32
C VAL A 306 -15.18 -6.93 7.92
N MET A 307 -15.63 -8.07 7.38
CA MET A 307 -14.78 -9.20 7.04
C MET A 307 -15.00 -9.67 5.59
N ALA A 308 -13.94 -9.64 4.79
CA ALA A 308 -13.90 -10.25 3.47
C ALA A 308 -12.80 -11.33 3.43
N GLN A 309 -13.17 -12.57 3.10
CA GLN A 309 -12.25 -13.71 3.09
C GLN A 309 -12.35 -14.53 1.79
N SER A 310 -11.21 -14.89 1.21
CA SER A 310 -11.15 -15.81 0.04
C SER A 310 -9.94 -16.73 0.09
N THR A 311 -10.10 -18.03 -0.18
CA THR A 311 -8.95 -18.95 -0.29
C THR A 311 -8.21 -18.84 -1.63
N GLN A 312 -8.89 -18.55 -2.74
CA GLN A 312 -8.30 -18.41 -4.08
C GLN A 312 -9.13 -17.39 -4.88
N GLY A 313 -8.70 -16.13 -5.06
CA GLY A 313 -9.54 -15.13 -5.74
C GLY A 313 -8.75 -13.96 -6.31
N ALA A 314 -9.26 -13.31 -7.37
CA ALA A 314 -8.58 -12.18 -8.00
C ALA A 314 -8.59 -10.89 -7.13
N ALA A 315 -9.67 -10.66 -6.35
CA ALA A 315 -9.81 -9.46 -5.52
C ALA A 315 -10.57 -9.73 -4.21
N VAL A 316 -10.04 -9.26 -3.08
CA VAL A 316 -10.74 -9.25 -1.77
C VAL A 316 -10.82 -7.81 -1.26
N TYR A 317 -12.04 -7.34 -1.00
CA TYR A 317 -12.32 -5.96 -0.61
C TYR A 317 -13.13 -5.90 0.68
N ALA A 318 -12.56 -5.30 1.72
CA ALA A 318 -13.26 -4.97 2.96
C ALA A 318 -13.23 -3.46 3.21
N GLN A 319 -14.39 -2.84 3.40
CA GLN A 319 -14.49 -1.40 3.61
C GLN A 319 -15.46 -1.05 4.74
N SER A 320 -15.04 -0.13 5.62
CA SER A 320 -15.91 0.53 6.59
C SER A 320 -15.69 2.05 6.64
N GLN A 321 -16.73 2.87 6.78
CA GLN A 321 -16.57 4.32 7.01
C GLN A 321 -16.33 4.64 8.50
N SER A 322 -16.91 3.88 9.43
CA SER A 322 -16.66 3.95 10.88
C SER A 322 -16.86 2.58 11.57
N GLY A 323 -16.10 2.26 12.63
CA GLY A 323 -16.14 0.95 13.28
C GLY A 323 -14.89 0.58 14.11
N ARG A 324 -14.84 -0.62 14.73
CA ARG A 324 -13.66 -1.06 15.51
C ARG A 324 -12.61 -1.79 14.66
N GLY A 325 -12.99 -2.53 13.61
CA GLY A 325 -12.02 -3.25 12.76
C GLY A 325 -12.48 -3.63 11.36
N VAL A 326 -11.54 -3.56 10.39
CA VAL A 326 -11.72 -4.05 9.01
C VAL A 326 -10.68 -5.13 8.73
N TYR A 327 -11.14 -6.29 8.23
CA TYR A 327 -10.30 -7.45 7.95
C TYR A 327 -10.52 -7.94 6.51
N ALA A 328 -9.46 -7.93 5.72
CA ALA A 328 -9.41 -8.61 4.43
C ALA A 328 -8.30 -9.67 4.45
N ALA A 329 -8.62 -10.90 4.06
CA ALA A 329 -7.63 -11.97 3.96
C ALA A 329 -7.78 -12.84 2.72
N SER A 330 -6.63 -13.27 2.19
CA SER A 330 -6.58 -14.31 1.17
C SER A 330 -5.29 -15.13 1.19
N ALA A 331 -5.35 -16.38 0.71
CA ALA A 331 -4.13 -17.17 0.51
C ALA A 331 -3.42 -16.83 -0.82
N GLN A 332 -4.17 -16.43 -1.86
CA GLN A 332 -3.64 -16.25 -3.23
C GLN A 332 -4.23 -15.01 -3.95
N ALA A 333 -4.58 -13.93 -3.25
CA ALA A 333 -5.24 -12.79 -3.89
C ALA A 333 -4.32 -12.00 -4.81
N VAL A 334 -4.75 -11.69 -6.04
CA VAL A 334 -4.02 -10.75 -6.92
C VAL A 334 -4.06 -9.33 -6.33
N ALA A 335 -5.23 -8.90 -5.86
CA ALA A 335 -5.42 -7.63 -5.16
C ALA A 335 -6.19 -7.81 -3.83
N LEU A 336 -5.66 -7.25 -2.74
CA LEU A 336 -6.33 -7.25 -1.43
C LEU A 336 -6.34 -5.84 -0.84
N GLU A 337 -7.54 -5.34 -0.52
CA GLU A 337 -7.73 -4.02 0.09
C GLU A 337 -8.58 -4.10 1.35
N ALA A 338 -8.05 -3.55 2.44
CA ALA A 338 -8.78 -3.22 3.65
C ALA A 338 -8.70 -1.70 3.85
N SER A 339 -9.85 -1.01 3.80
CA SER A 339 -9.88 0.45 3.90
C SER A 339 -10.84 0.91 4.99
N ALA A 340 -10.39 1.88 5.79
CA ALA A 340 -11.21 2.54 6.78
C ALA A 340 -10.89 4.02 6.99
N LYS A 341 -11.94 4.84 7.20
CA LYS A 341 -11.79 6.29 7.48
C LYS A 341 -11.61 6.60 8.97
N ASN A 342 -12.46 6.01 9.83
CA ASN A 342 -12.50 6.26 11.28
C ASN A 342 -12.57 4.94 12.08
N THR A 343 -11.53 4.10 12.02
CA THR A 343 -11.52 2.81 12.74
C THR A 343 -10.27 2.62 13.59
N HIS A 344 -10.35 1.77 14.62
CA HIS A 344 -9.19 1.50 15.48
C HIS A 344 -8.12 0.60 14.85
N ALA A 345 -8.48 -0.38 14.02
CA ALA A 345 -7.50 -1.29 13.41
C ALA A 345 -7.90 -1.76 11.99
N VAL A 346 -6.92 -1.78 11.07
CA VAL A 346 -7.08 -2.31 9.70
C VAL A 346 -6.08 -3.44 9.49
N PHE A 347 -6.61 -4.62 9.12
CA PHE A 347 -5.82 -5.84 8.89
C PHE A 347 -5.96 -6.29 7.44
N ALA A 348 -4.82 -6.43 6.77
CA ALA A 348 -4.74 -6.91 5.39
C ALA A 348 -3.69 -8.02 5.30
N TYR A 349 -4.14 -9.25 5.01
CA TYR A 349 -3.30 -10.45 5.03
C TYR A 349 -3.35 -11.19 3.69
N ASN A 350 -2.19 -11.39 3.06
CA ASN A 350 -2.07 -12.18 1.83
C ASN A 350 -0.85 -13.11 1.90
N GLU A 351 -1.05 -14.43 1.74
CA GLU A 351 0.03 -15.41 1.91
C GLU A 351 1.01 -15.44 0.73
N SER A 352 0.51 -15.32 -0.51
CA SER A 352 1.34 -15.50 -1.72
C SER A 352 1.05 -14.52 -2.87
N GLY A 353 0.10 -13.60 -2.69
CA GLY A 353 -0.32 -12.65 -3.72
C GLY A 353 0.46 -11.33 -3.80
N VAL A 354 0.15 -10.53 -4.84
CA VAL A 354 1.04 -9.47 -5.37
C VAL A 354 0.82 -8.08 -4.74
N CYS A 355 -0.40 -7.73 -4.31
CA CYS A 355 -0.73 -6.40 -3.81
C CYS A 355 -1.54 -6.45 -2.52
N VAL A 356 -1.07 -5.76 -1.46
CA VAL A 356 -1.80 -5.56 -0.21
C VAL A 356 -1.86 -4.07 0.11
N LYS A 357 -3.05 -3.47 0.07
CA LYS A 357 -3.30 -2.08 0.42
C LYS A 357 -4.10 -2.02 1.72
N ALA A 358 -3.57 -1.34 2.72
CA ALA A 358 -4.29 -1.05 3.95
C ALA A 358 -4.26 0.46 4.19
N VAL A 359 -5.43 1.07 4.35
CA VAL A 359 -5.57 2.53 4.53
C VAL A 359 -6.32 2.81 5.82
N SER A 360 -5.71 3.63 6.69
CA SER A 360 -6.34 4.19 7.89
C SER A 360 -6.04 5.70 7.93
N THR A 361 -7.06 6.55 7.84
CA THR A 361 -6.84 8.01 7.83
C THR A 361 -6.78 8.65 9.22
N LYS A 362 -7.23 7.96 10.29
CA LYS A 362 -7.30 8.48 11.67
C LYS A 362 -7.14 7.43 12.80
N GLY A 363 -6.80 6.17 12.47
CA GLY A 363 -6.86 5.03 13.39
C GLY A 363 -5.53 4.57 14.01
N THR A 364 -5.61 3.93 15.18
CA THR A 364 -4.47 3.40 15.97
C THR A 364 -4.07 1.97 15.57
N GLY A 365 -3.43 1.81 14.41
CA GLY A 365 -2.73 0.57 14.04
C GLY A 365 -3.02 0.07 12.63
N LEU A 366 -1.95 -0.15 11.86
CA LEU A 366 -1.98 -0.69 10.52
C LEU A 366 -1.06 -1.91 10.45
N HIS A 367 -1.61 -3.10 10.17
CA HIS A 367 -0.83 -4.33 10.04
C HIS A 367 -0.98 -4.90 8.63
N VAL A 368 0.14 -4.91 7.89
CA VAL A 368 0.20 -5.40 6.51
C VAL A 368 1.25 -6.50 6.41
N ARG A 369 0.84 -7.67 5.90
CA ARG A 369 1.75 -8.79 5.60
C ARG A 369 1.52 -9.28 4.17
N GLY A 370 2.55 -9.18 3.34
CA GLY A 370 2.55 -9.61 1.94
C GLY A 370 3.98 -9.80 1.40
N VAL A 371 4.11 -10.48 0.26
CA VAL A 371 5.41 -10.89 -0.32
C VAL A 371 6.11 -9.73 -1.08
N LYS A 372 5.38 -8.64 -1.41
CA LYS A 372 5.93 -7.41 -2.03
C LYS A 372 5.01 -6.18 -1.82
N ALA A 373 5.63 -5.05 -1.44
CA ALA A 373 5.14 -3.67 -1.26
C ALA A 373 3.74 -3.41 -0.67
N ALA A 374 3.73 -3.01 0.61
CA ALA A 374 2.67 -2.18 1.20
C ALA A 374 3.02 -0.70 0.97
N SER A 375 2.08 0.13 0.49
CA SER A 375 2.21 1.60 0.51
C SER A 375 1.60 2.13 1.80
N LEU A 376 2.34 2.95 2.54
CA LEU A 376 1.88 3.65 3.74
C LEU A 376 1.82 5.14 3.38
N GLU A 377 0.63 5.73 3.36
CA GLU A 377 0.41 7.16 3.10
C GLU A 377 -0.07 7.85 4.38
N GLY A 378 0.63 8.90 4.83
CA GLY A 378 0.32 9.65 6.05
C GLY A 378 1.43 9.61 7.11
N ASP A 379 1.14 10.13 8.30
CA ASP A 379 2.06 10.09 9.44
C ASP A 379 2.18 8.65 9.98
N VAL A 380 3.40 8.14 10.08
CA VAL A 380 3.69 6.78 10.53
C VAL A 380 4.57 6.84 11.78
N ASP A 381 3.96 6.58 12.95
CA ASP A 381 4.69 6.42 14.22
C ASP A 381 5.04 4.95 14.45
N ILE A 382 6.34 4.68 14.64
CA ILE A 382 6.85 3.34 14.97
C ILE A 382 7.44 3.40 16.37
N ALA A 383 6.72 2.86 17.37
CA ALA A 383 7.17 2.82 18.76
C ALA A 383 8.30 1.79 19.04
N GLY A 384 8.61 0.94 18.05
CA GLY A 384 9.65 -0.09 18.12
C GLY A 384 10.68 0.02 16.98
N ASN A 385 11.29 -1.11 16.62
CA ASN A 385 12.31 -1.14 15.56
C ASN A 385 11.68 -1.26 14.17
N LEU A 386 12.10 -0.40 13.24
CA LEU A 386 11.89 -0.61 11.80
C LEU A 386 13.11 -1.33 11.21
N LYS A 387 12.94 -2.57 10.76
CA LYS A 387 13.98 -3.31 10.02
C LYS A 387 13.57 -3.45 8.55
N VAL A 388 14.33 -2.82 7.65
CA VAL A 388 14.17 -2.95 6.19
C VAL A 388 15.30 -3.81 5.64
N THR A 389 14.96 -4.94 5.03
CA THR A 389 15.91 -5.84 4.34
C THR A 389 15.46 -6.05 2.91
N SER A 390 16.34 -5.80 1.94
CA SER A 390 16.09 -6.03 0.51
C SER A 390 17.10 -7.04 -0.04
N SER A 391 16.61 -8.03 -0.79
CA SER A 391 17.46 -8.94 -1.60
C SER A 391 17.79 -8.38 -2.99
N ALA A 392 17.18 -7.25 -3.38
CA ALA A 392 17.41 -6.56 -4.64
C ALA A 392 18.28 -5.30 -4.44
N LYS A 393 18.92 -4.82 -5.52
CA LYS A 393 19.68 -3.55 -5.59
C LYS A 393 18.77 -2.33 -5.42
N VAL A 394 18.22 -2.12 -4.23
CA VAL A 394 17.27 -1.03 -3.94
C VAL A 394 17.73 -0.31 -2.67
N ALA A 395 17.58 1.02 -2.65
CA ALA A 395 17.81 1.82 -1.45
C ALA A 395 16.86 1.34 -0.33
N ALA A 396 17.41 1.09 0.86
CA ALA A 396 16.60 0.71 2.03
C ALA A 396 15.72 1.87 2.51
N LEU A 397 16.13 3.12 2.23
CA LEU A 397 15.41 4.35 2.50
C LEU A 397 15.73 5.36 1.39
N ASP A 398 14.71 5.87 0.71
CA ASP A 398 14.79 7.04 -0.18
C ASP A 398 13.90 8.13 0.43
N ALA A 399 14.53 9.09 1.13
CA ALA A 399 13.84 10.15 1.85
C ALA A 399 14.15 11.49 1.20
N SER A 400 13.11 12.23 0.80
CA SER A 400 13.22 13.57 0.23
C SER A 400 12.25 14.52 0.91
N ALA A 401 12.69 15.76 1.13
CA ALA A 401 11.88 16.83 1.65
C ALA A 401 12.04 18.06 0.75
N THR A 402 10.93 18.70 0.37
CA THR A 402 10.96 19.97 -0.37
C THR A 402 11.31 21.14 0.54
N ASP A 403 10.96 21.04 1.81
CA ASP A 403 11.30 21.99 2.87
C ASP A 403 11.56 21.22 4.18
N GLY A 404 12.47 21.72 5.00
CA GLY A 404 12.87 21.08 6.27
C GLY A 404 13.80 19.87 6.13
N THR A 405 13.69 18.93 7.09
CA THR A 405 14.62 17.81 7.26
C THR A 405 14.02 16.50 6.74
N ALA A 406 14.63 15.89 5.73
CA ALA A 406 14.18 14.61 5.18
C ALA A 406 14.46 13.42 6.13
N VAL A 407 15.60 13.44 6.82
CA VAL A 407 15.99 12.39 7.79
C VAL A 407 16.60 13.05 9.01
N TYR A 408 16.00 12.81 10.18
CA TYR A 408 16.53 13.24 11.48
C TYR A 408 16.70 12.02 12.37
N ALA A 409 17.94 11.74 12.78
CA ALA A 409 18.28 10.61 13.64
C ALA A 409 18.95 11.11 14.91
N ARG A 410 18.36 10.78 16.07
CA ARG A 410 18.88 11.15 17.40
C ARG A 410 18.99 9.90 18.26
N SER A 411 20.14 9.73 18.89
CA SER A 411 20.37 8.70 19.91
C SER A 411 20.87 9.34 21.18
N ALA A 412 20.33 8.94 22.34
CA ALA A 412 20.71 9.50 23.63
C ALA A 412 22.04 8.91 24.16
N SER A 413 22.36 7.66 23.81
CA SER A 413 23.51 6.93 24.35
C SER A 413 24.24 6.04 23.35
N GLY A 414 23.84 6.05 22.08
CA GLY A 414 24.39 5.18 21.05
C GLY A 414 24.60 5.87 19.70
N VAL A 415 24.72 5.05 18.66
CA VAL A 415 24.92 5.53 17.30
C VAL A 415 23.59 6.03 16.73
N GLY A 416 23.55 7.29 16.28
CA GLY A 416 22.39 7.85 15.59
C GLY A 416 22.22 7.25 14.18
N VAL A 417 23.30 7.21 13.40
CA VAL A 417 23.33 6.64 12.03
C VAL A 417 24.60 5.82 11.85
N SER A 418 24.46 4.60 11.32
CA SER A 418 25.58 3.74 10.91
C SER A 418 25.41 3.37 9.45
N ALA A 419 26.48 3.51 8.66
CA ALA A 419 26.49 3.18 7.24
C ALA A 419 27.74 2.35 6.94
N HIS A 420 27.56 1.15 6.38
CA HIS A 420 28.64 0.19 6.15
C HIS A 420 28.48 -0.50 4.78
N SER A 421 29.60 -0.72 4.10
CA SER A 421 29.66 -1.44 2.83
C SER A 421 30.96 -2.23 2.75
N GLU A 422 30.87 -3.52 2.42
CA GLU A 422 32.05 -4.40 2.26
C GLU A 422 32.75 -4.21 0.92
N LYS A 423 32.07 -3.64 -0.08
CA LYS A 423 32.54 -3.61 -1.48
C LYS A 423 32.61 -2.22 -2.11
N SER A 424 31.94 -1.22 -1.53
CA SER A 424 31.74 0.09 -2.15
C SER A 424 31.62 1.19 -1.09
N MET A 425 31.02 2.31 -1.45
CA MET A 425 30.75 3.42 -0.54
C MET A 425 29.72 3.02 0.52
N GLY A 426 30.04 3.24 1.80
CA GLY A 426 29.09 3.11 2.89
C GLY A 426 28.12 4.30 2.96
N LEU A 427 28.64 5.52 2.84
CA LEU A 427 27.88 6.78 2.87
C LEU A 427 28.39 7.73 1.78
N VAL A 428 27.46 8.33 1.04
CA VAL A 428 27.75 9.42 0.09
C VAL A 428 26.95 10.64 0.53
N VAL A 429 27.64 11.74 0.81
CA VAL A 429 27.02 13.02 1.18
C VAL A 429 27.43 14.05 0.15
N SER A 430 26.45 14.76 -0.42
CA SER A 430 26.71 15.81 -1.41
C SER A 430 25.76 16.97 -1.23
N ALA A 431 26.26 18.18 -1.42
CA ALA A 431 25.47 19.40 -1.43
C ALA A 431 25.83 20.23 -2.67
N LYS A 432 24.82 20.69 -3.42
CA LYS A 432 25.04 21.57 -4.58
C LYS A 432 25.41 22.99 -4.18
N LYS A 433 24.95 23.44 -3.01
CA LYS A 433 25.19 24.76 -2.45
C LYS A 433 25.50 24.58 -0.96
N ASN A 434 26.46 25.34 -0.44
CA ASN A 434 26.85 25.38 0.98
C ASN A 434 27.55 24.11 1.48
N MET A 435 27.19 23.65 2.68
CA MET A 435 27.90 22.65 3.46
C MET A 435 27.23 21.28 3.32
N ALA A 436 28.01 20.26 2.96
CA ALA A 436 27.52 18.88 2.89
C ALA A 436 27.56 18.19 4.27
N ILE A 437 28.58 18.49 5.08
CA ILE A 437 28.80 17.87 6.39
C ILE A 437 29.11 18.96 7.40
N MET A 438 28.33 19.03 8.47
CA MET A 438 28.59 19.84 9.67
C MET A 438 28.75 18.89 10.85
N ALA A 439 29.89 18.93 11.53
CA ALA A 439 30.17 18.10 12.70
C ALA A 439 30.65 18.97 13.85
N SER A 440 30.07 18.77 15.03
CA SER A 440 30.41 19.50 16.26
C SER A 440 30.38 18.55 17.44
N ASN A 441 31.32 18.72 18.36
CA ASN A 441 31.39 17.97 19.61
C ASN A 441 31.95 18.91 20.69
N GLU A 442 31.47 18.79 21.92
CA GLU A 442 31.90 19.64 23.04
C GLU A 442 33.19 19.14 23.69
N THR A 443 33.39 17.82 23.78
CA THR A 443 34.45 17.23 24.61
C THR A 443 35.40 16.29 23.87
N GLY A 444 35.06 15.85 22.66
CA GLY A 444 35.84 14.86 21.91
C GLY A 444 35.99 15.19 20.42
N PRO A 445 36.60 14.28 19.64
CA PRO A 445 36.72 14.47 18.20
C PRO A 445 35.32 14.47 17.56
N CYS A 446 35.09 15.39 16.63
CA CYS A 446 33.88 15.43 15.83
C CYS A 446 33.95 14.48 14.61
N ILE A 447 35.16 14.27 14.07
CA ILE A 447 35.43 13.42 12.92
C ILE A 447 36.67 12.59 13.22
N ASN A 448 36.55 11.26 13.15
CA ASN A 448 37.67 10.32 13.22
C ASN A 448 37.68 9.48 11.93
N VAL A 449 38.78 9.54 11.17
CA VAL A 449 38.93 8.82 9.90
C VAL A 449 40.12 7.89 9.99
N VAL A 450 39.86 6.59 9.77
CA VAL A 450 40.89 5.56 9.83
C VAL A 450 40.91 4.80 8.50
N SER A 451 42.11 4.69 7.92
CA SER A 451 42.37 3.88 6.72
C SER A 451 43.59 3.00 6.99
N ALA A 452 43.46 1.69 6.83
CA ALA A 452 44.51 0.74 7.18
C ALA A 452 45.70 0.77 6.21
N SER A 453 45.47 1.04 4.92
CA SER A 453 46.51 1.01 3.88
C SER A 453 46.35 2.07 2.79
N GLY A 454 45.20 2.76 2.74
CA GLY A 454 44.91 3.77 1.73
C GLY A 454 44.92 5.19 2.29
N ILE A 455 44.43 6.14 1.49
CA ILE A 455 44.29 7.54 1.92
C ILE A 455 43.06 7.67 2.83
N GLY A 456 43.24 8.22 4.04
CA GLY A 456 42.13 8.51 4.94
C GLY A 456 41.25 9.65 4.42
N ILE A 457 41.85 10.80 4.12
CA ILE A 457 41.14 12.02 3.69
C ILE A 457 41.76 12.57 2.41
N VAL A 458 40.92 12.83 1.40
CA VAL A 458 41.28 13.61 0.21
C VAL A 458 40.48 14.91 0.23
N ALA A 459 41.16 16.05 0.29
CA ALA A 459 40.54 17.36 0.24
C ALA A 459 41.01 18.12 -1.02
N GLN A 460 40.06 18.58 -1.83
CA GLN A 460 40.36 19.35 -3.05
C GLN A 460 39.45 20.58 -3.09
N GLY A 461 40.06 21.74 -3.30
CA GLY A 461 39.34 22.98 -3.54
C GLY A 461 39.97 23.74 -4.69
N GLY A 462 39.16 24.52 -5.42
CA GLY A 462 39.68 25.38 -6.50
C GLY A 462 40.59 26.51 -6.00
N TYR A 463 40.52 26.85 -4.71
CA TYR A 463 41.37 27.84 -4.06
C TYR A 463 42.03 27.31 -2.78
N ARG A 464 41.24 26.88 -1.79
CA ARG A 464 41.72 26.24 -0.55
C ARG A 464 41.13 24.85 -0.42
N ALA A 465 41.97 23.84 -0.21
CA ALA A 465 41.52 22.49 0.11
C ALA A 465 41.02 22.37 1.55
N ALA A 466 41.62 23.11 2.50
CA ALA A 466 41.24 23.12 3.91
C ALA A 466 41.50 24.49 4.55
N CYS A 467 40.75 24.78 5.63
CA CYS A 467 40.96 25.91 6.53
C CYS A 467 40.83 25.36 7.96
N LEU A 468 41.94 25.36 8.71
CA LEU A 468 42.03 24.76 10.04
C LEU A 468 42.27 25.89 11.05
N ASN A 469 41.33 26.09 11.98
CA ASN A 469 41.43 27.11 13.02
C ASN A 469 41.76 26.41 14.34
N GLY A 470 42.98 26.59 14.83
CA GLY A 470 43.52 25.92 16.00
C GLY A 470 44.81 25.16 15.68
N ASP A 471 45.29 24.41 16.67
CA ASP A 471 46.53 23.64 16.55
C ASP A 471 46.34 22.44 15.61
N VAL A 472 47.38 22.14 14.83
CA VAL A 472 47.39 21.02 13.89
C VAL A 472 48.55 20.10 14.26
N GLU A 473 48.22 18.90 14.72
CA GLU A 473 49.18 17.84 15.00
C GLU A 473 49.27 16.88 13.81
N ILE A 474 50.50 16.55 13.39
CA ILE A 474 50.78 15.58 12.31
C ILE A 474 51.76 14.55 12.86
N ASN A 475 51.28 13.33 13.04
CA ASN A 475 52.11 12.18 13.41
C ASN A 475 52.59 11.47 12.14
N GLY A 476 53.76 11.86 11.65
CA GLY A 476 54.37 11.39 10.41
C GLY A 476 54.86 12.52 9.52
N ASP A 477 54.99 12.27 8.22
CA ASP A 477 55.52 13.24 7.28
C ASP A 477 54.45 14.23 6.78
N LEU A 478 54.80 15.52 6.77
CA LEU A 478 54.06 16.56 6.06
C LEU A 478 54.72 16.85 4.71
N VAL A 479 54.05 16.50 3.61
CA VAL A 479 54.51 16.81 2.25
C VAL A 479 53.68 17.93 1.64
N LEU A 480 54.29 19.11 1.46
CA LEU A 480 53.67 20.24 0.78
C LEU A 480 54.23 20.39 -0.64
N LYS A 481 53.34 20.40 -1.64
CA LYS A 481 53.69 20.69 -3.03
C LYS A 481 53.09 22.04 -3.42
N GLY A 482 53.94 23.01 -3.75
CA GLY A 482 53.50 24.33 -4.21
C GLY A 482 52.64 24.24 -5.47
N SER A 483 51.72 25.19 -5.64
CA SER A 483 50.94 25.35 -6.88
C SER A 483 51.63 26.33 -7.82
N GLN A 484 51.22 26.37 -9.10
CA GLN A 484 51.72 27.34 -10.08
C GLN A 484 51.45 28.82 -9.68
N GLN A 485 50.61 29.07 -8.66
CA GLN A 485 50.23 30.42 -8.21
C GLN A 485 50.99 30.90 -6.96
N SER A 486 51.69 30.02 -6.22
CA SER A 486 52.53 30.40 -5.09
C SER A 486 53.68 29.41 -4.89
N SER A 487 54.90 29.89 -5.11
CA SER A 487 56.13 29.07 -5.12
C SER A 487 56.77 28.93 -3.74
N GLY A 488 56.00 28.68 -2.68
CA GLY A 488 56.58 28.41 -1.35
C GLY A 488 55.60 28.21 -0.20
N MET A 489 56.16 27.79 0.94
CA MET A 489 55.48 27.74 2.25
C MET A 489 55.67 29.10 2.94
N LYS A 490 54.57 29.72 3.40
CA LYS A 490 54.62 30.94 4.21
C LYS A 490 54.30 30.59 5.66
N ILE A 491 55.23 30.86 6.56
CA ILE A 491 55.05 30.78 8.01
C ILE A 491 54.98 32.20 8.54
N VAL A 492 53.99 32.49 9.39
CA VAL A 492 53.87 33.75 10.11
C VAL A 492 54.23 33.45 11.56
N GLY A 493 55.34 34.02 12.04
CA GLY A 493 55.96 33.66 13.32
C GLY A 493 57.23 32.83 13.12
N ASP A 494 57.59 32.07 14.14
CA ASP A 494 58.83 31.31 14.19
C ASP A 494 58.69 29.89 13.61
N LEU A 495 59.79 29.36 13.07
CA LEU A 495 59.93 27.96 12.65
C LEU A 495 60.99 27.30 13.54
N GLU A 496 60.56 26.41 14.42
CA GLU A 496 61.47 25.54 15.18
C GLU A 496 61.61 24.19 14.49
N VAL A 497 62.85 23.77 14.22
CA VAL A 497 63.18 22.46 13.65
C VAL A 497 64.17 21.79 14.59
N THR A 498 63.79 20.63 15.13
CA THR A 498 64.61 19.87 16.08
C THR A 498 65.72 19.04 15.43
N GLY A 499 65.65 18.86 14.11
CA GLY A 499 66.67 18.23 13.27
C GLY A 499 67.27 19.19 12.25
N ASP A 500 67.82 18.64 11.17
CA ASP A 500 68.49 19.43 10.14
C ASP A 500 67.51 20.13 9.18
N VAL A 501 67.85 21.37 8.81
CA VAL A 501 67.23 22.07 7.69
C VAL A 501 68.09 21.87 6.44
N ARG A 502 67.60 21.07 5.49
CA ARG A 502 68.30 20.82 4.22
C ARG A 502 67.89 21.82 3.14
N LEU A 503 68.77 22.77 2.84
CA LEU A 503 68.64 23.68 1.70
C LEU A 503 69.30 23.04 0.45
N VAL A 504 68.64 23.11 -0.71
CA VAL A 504 69.10 22.43 -1.95
C VAL A 504 70.12 23.22 -2.77
N ASN A 505 70.38 24.46 -2.38
CA ASN A 505 71.21 25.43 -3.07
C ASN A 505 72.51 25.72 -2.27
N ALA A 506 73.39 26.61 -2.74
CA ALA A 506 74.80 26.61 -2.38
C ALA A 506 75.20 27.55 -1.24
N ASP A 507 74.96 28.85 -1.38
CA ASP A 507 75.49 29.91 -0.51
C ASP A 507 74.42 30.52 0.40
N CYS A 508 74.88 31.13 1.50
CA CYS A 508 74.05 32.02 2.30
C CYS A 508 74.25 33.45 1.78
N ALA A 509 73.18 34.03 1.24
CA ALA A 509 73.20 35.37 0.68
C ALA A 509 72.28 36.31 1.46
N GLU A 510 72.54 37.60 1.38
CA GLU A 510 71.68 38.65 1.91
C GLU A 510 71.38 39.67 0.80
N GLU A 511 70.16 40.21 0.77
CA GLU A 511 69.80 41.26 -0.18
C GLU A 511 70.35 42.61 0.28
N PHE A 512 71.20 43.21 -0.56
CA PHE A 512 71.72 44.58 -0.36
C PHE A 512 71.17 45.51 -1.42
N GLU A 513 70.99 46.78 -1.05
CA GLU A 513 70.71 47.88 -1.97
C GLU A 513 71.92 48.12 -2.87
N VAL A 514 71.70 48.16 -4.19
CA VAL A 514 72.76 48.32 -5.20
C VAL A 514 72.45 49.47 -6.13
N ALA A 515 73.34 50.46 -6.17
CA ALA A 515 73.28 51.52 -7.18
C ALA A 515 73.41 50.92 -8.59
N ASP A 516 72.50 51.28 -9.50
CA ASP A 516 72.41 50.74 -10.85
C ASP A 516 72.35 49.20 -10.92
N ALA A 517 71.61 48.57 -10.00
CA ALA A 517 71.47 47.11 -9.88
C ALA A 517 71.23 46.37 -11.22
N GLN A 518 70.51 46.99 -12.16
CA GLN A 518 70.21 46.43 -13.49
C GLN A 518 71.46 46.22 -14.37
N ALA A 519 72.55 46.93 -14.10
CA ALA A 519 73.80 46.85 -14.83
C ALA A 519 74.80 45.84 -14.21
N ILE A 520 74.45 45.19 -13.09
CA ILE A 520 75.33 44.32 -12.33
C ILE A 520 74.94 42.85 -12.52
N ASP A 521 75.79 42.07 -13.21
CA ASP A 521 75.55 40.63 -13.34
C ASP A 521 75.95 39.85 -12.08
N ALA A 522 75.37 38.66 -11.93
CA ALA A 522 75.84 37.69 -10.96
C ALA A 522 77.33 37.34 -11.17
N GLY A 523 78.03 37.08 -10.07
CA GLY A 523 79.47 36.89 -9.98
C GLY A 523 80.27 38.19 -9.86
N THR A 524 79.62 39.35 -9.91
CA THR A 524 80.29 40.63 -9.69
C THR A 524 80.70 40.79 -8.22
N VAL A 525 81.94 41.20 -8.00
CA VAL A 525 82.46 41.54 -6.67
C VAL A 525 81.99 42.94 -6.26
N MET A 526 81.39 43.03 -5.08
CA MET A 526 80.77 44.25 -4.56
C MET A 526 81.51 44.77 -3.33
N VAL A 527 81.48 46.09 -3.14
CA VAL A 527 82.06 46.78 -1.97
C VAL A 527 80.97 47.64 -1.32
N ILE A 528 81.01 47.73 0.01
CA ILE A 528 80.20 48.63 0.83
C ILE A 528 80.57 50.07 0.46
N ASP A 529 79.57 50.92 0.28
CA ASP A 529 79.76 52.36 0.11
C ASP A 529 79.70 53.12 1.45
N GLY A 530 79.69 54.45 1.41
CA GLY A 530 79.69 55.27 2.63
C GLY A 530 78.36 55.28 3.40
N GLU A 531 77.28 54.72 2.84
CA GLU A 531 75.91 54.85 3.36
C GLU A 531 75.27 53.48 3.66
N GLY A 532 76.04 52.40 3.62
CA GLY A 532 75.58 51.03 3.93
C GLY A 532 74.94 50.30 2.75
N SER A 533 74.92 50.91 1.57
CA SER A 533 74.60 50.25 0.31
C SER A 533 75.86 49.60 -0.28
N VAL A 534 75.71 48.86 -1.39
CA VAL A 534 76.86 48.25 -2.07
C VAL A 534 76.95 48.70 -3.53
N ARG A 535 78.18 48.79 -4.02
CA ARG A 535 78.49 49.14 -5.41
C ARG A 535 79.52 48.19 -6.00
N GLN A 536 79.66 48.20 -7.32
CA GLN A 536 80.68 47.41 -8.01
C GLN A 536 82.09 47.81 -7.51
N SER A 537 82.89 46.81 -7.16
CA SER A 537 84.31 47.02 -6.83
C SER A 537 85.06 47.62 -8.02
N THR A 538 85.97 48.55 -7.76
CA THR A 538 86.75 49.27 -8.79
C THR A 538 88.21 49.49 -8.40
N GLN A 539 88.59 49.06 -7.19
CA GLN A 539 89.92 49.24 -6.63
C GLN A 539 90.45 47.90 -6.14
N ALA A 540 91.74 47.67 -6.38
CA ALA A 540 92.46 46.49 -5.90
C ALA A 540 92.69 46.55 -4.38
N TYR A 541 92.49 45.43 -3.67
CA TYR A 541 92.62 45.33 -2.21
C TYR A 541 91.71 46.30 -1.44
N ASP A 542 90.46 46.43 -1.88
CA ASP A 542 89.46 47.25 -1.20
C ASP A 542 88.99 46.54 0.08
N ARG A 543 89.17 47.21 1.22
CA ARG A 543 88.75 46.69 2.54
C ARG A 543 87.24 46.78 2.77
N CYS A 544 86.53 47.52 1.93
CA CYS A 544 85.09 47.61 1.98
C CYS A 544 84.43 46.43 1.25
N VAL A 545 85.14 45.36 0.88
CA VAL A 545 84.55 44.26 0.12
C VAL A 545 83.39 43.59 0.89
N ALA A 546 82.23 43.55 0.24
CA ALA A 546 80.97 43.13 0.83
C ALA A 546 80.60 41.68 0.49
N GLY A 547 81.16 41.14 -0.59
CA GLY A 547 80.82 39.82 -1.10
C GLY A 547 80.72 39.80 -2.63
N VAL A 548 80.09 38.76 -3.14
CA VAL A 548 79.92 38.51 -4.58
C VAL A 548 78.45 38.35 -4.89
N VAL A 549 77.95 39.00 -5.93
CA VAL A 549 76.55 38.84 -6.36
C VAL A 549 76.28 37.36 -6.68
N SER A 550 75.35 36.74 -5.97
CA SER A 550 75.05 35.32 -6.07
C SER A 550 74.18 34.99 -7.29
N GLY A 551 74.15 33.71 -7.66
CA GLY A 551 73.29 33.19 -8.72
C GLY A 551 73.96 32.99 -10.07
N ALA A 552 75.29 33.17 -10.18
CA ALA A 552 76.04 32.92 -11.40
C ALA A 552 76.34 31.42 -11.59
N GLY A 553 76.56 31.01 -12.85
CA GLY A 553 76.85 29.61 -13.19
C GLY A 553 75.79 28.63 -12.68
N SER A 554 76.25 27.52 -12.08
CA SER A 554 75.38 26.47 -11.53
C SER A 554 75.05 26.65 -10.04
N PHE A 555 75.51 27.72 -9.39
CA PHE A 555 75.21 27.98 -7.98
C PHE A 555 74.10 29.01 -7.85
N LYS A 556 73.19 28.74 -6.92
CA LYS A 556 72.10 29.63 -6.50
C LYS A 556 72.14 29.76 -4.98
N PRO A 557 71.60 30.84 -4.40
CA PRO A 557 71.45 30.98 -2.95
C PRO A 557 70.68 29.83 -2.31
N GLY A 558 71.30 29.21 -1.29
CA GLY A 558 70.71 28.30 -0.30
C GLY A 558 69.59 28.96 0.49
N ILE A 559 69.91 30.13 1.03
CA ILE A 559 69.03 31.00 1.80
C ILE A 559 69.33 32.45 1.39
N ILE A 560 68.29 33.27 1.34
CA ILE A 560 68.41 34.73 1.11
C ILE A 560 67.83 35.43 2.34
N LEU A 561 68.68 36.15 3.06
CA LEU A 561 68.32 36.98 4.20
C LEU A 561 67.93 38.39 3.73
N GLY A 562 67.15 39.11 4.52
CA GLY A 562 66.78 40.51 4.24
C GLY A 562 65.85 40.71 3.04
N LYS A 563 65.30 39.63 2.45
CA LYS A 563 64.51 39.71 1.22
C LYS A 563 63.26 40.58 1.37
N GLN A 564 63.19 41.68 0.63
CA GLN A 564 62.04 42.57 0.61
C GLN A 564 61.22 42.41 -0.67
N GLN A 565 59.92 42.19 -0.54
CA GLN A 565 59.04 42.04 -1.71
C GLN A 565 58.91 43.39 -2.45
N GLY A 566 59.23 43.39 -3.75
CA GLY A 566 58.93 44.51 -4.64
C GLY A 566 60.04 45.55 -4.82
N ARG A 567 61.23 45.36 -4.22
CA ARG A 567 62.42 46.15 -4.55
C ARG A 567 63.11 45.61 -5.79
N ALA A 568 63.37 46.49 -6.76
CA ALA A 568 64.09 46.17 -7.99
C ALA A 568 65.57 46.59 -7.96
N ASP A 569 65.98 47.25 -6.88
CA ASP A 569 67.29 47.84 -6.60
C ASP A 569 68.11 47.00 -5.63
N THR A 570 67.68 45.78 -5.28
CA THR A 570 68.44 44.88 -4.41
C THR A 570 69.00 43.69 -5.17
N LEU A 571 70.19 43.24 -4.77
CA LEU A 571 70.82 42.02 -5.30
C LEU A 571 71.27 41.11 -4.14
N PRO A 572 71.17 39.78 -4.29
CA PRO A 572 71.66 38.85 -3.28
C PRO A 572 73.19 38.76 -3.36
N LEU A 573 73.89 39.14 -2.29
CA LEU A 573 75.33 38.97 -2.17
C LEU A 573 75.65 37.73 -1.34
N ALA A 574 76.44 36.82 -1.90
CA ALA A 574 76.99 35.68 -1.17
C ALA A 574 77.93 36.18 -0.07
N LEU A 575 77.60 35.88 1.18
CA LEU A 575 78.41 36.22 2.35
C LEU A 575 79.28 35.03 2.80
N ILE A 576 78.76 33.82 2.62
CA ILE A 576 79.46 32.58 2.93
C ILE A 576 78.97 31.45 2.01
N GLY A 577 79.89 30.56 1.63
CA GLY A 577 79.57 29.37 0.84
C GLY A 577 80.14 29.42 -0.58
N ARG A 578 79.61 28.58 -1.47
CA ARG A 578 80.14 28.46 -2.84
C ARG A 578 79.38 29.37 -3.78
N VAL A 579 80.11 30.28 -4.44
CA VAL A 579 79.56 31.19 -5.46
C VAL A 579 80.47 31.21 -6.67
N PHE A 580 79.92 31.53 -7.84
CA PHE A 580 80.75 31.86 -9.00
C PHE A 580 81.16 33.33 -8.92
N CYS A 581 82.43 33.63 -9.12
CA CYS A 581 83.02 34.96 -9.03
C CYS A 581 83.71 35.32 -10.36
N LYS A 582 83.48 36.54 -10.84
CA LYS A 582 84.22 37.14 -11.95
C LYS A 582 85.64 37.39 -11.44
N VAL A 583 86.63 36.84 -12.13
CA VAL A 583 88.03 36.95 -11.75
C VAL A 583 88.86 37.45 -12.93
N ASP A 584 89.93 38.17 -12.62
CA ASP A 584 90.90 38.68 -13.59
C ASP A 584 92.29 38.13 -13.25
N ALA A 585 92.73 37.15 -14.05
CA ALA A 585 94.04 36.51 -13.95
C ALA A 585 95.15 37.28 -14.66
N ASP A 586 94.86 38.42 -15.31
CA ASP A 586 95.90 39.29 -15.87
C ASP A 586 96.75 39.95 -14.76
N TYR A 587 96.22 40.02 -13.54
CA TYR A 587 96.94 40.43 -12.32
C TYR A 587 97.64 39.27 -11.60
N GLY A 588 97.64 38.07 -12.20
CA GLY A 588 98.29 36.88 -11.68
C GLY A 588 97.42 35.63 -11.84
N ALA A 589 98.01 34.56 -12.39
CA ALA A 589 97.34 33.27 -12.54
C ALA A 589 96.73 32.81 -11.20
N ILE A 590 95.48 32.36 -11.26
CA ILE A 590 94.71 31.90 -10.10
C ILE A 590 94.79 30.38 -10.04
N GLN A 591 95.22 29.85 -8.91
CA GLN A 591 95.29 28.42 -8.63
C GLN A 591 94.26 28.03 -7.56
N VAL A 592 93.90 26.74 -7.50
CA VAL A 592 92.97 26.24 -6.48
C VAL A 592 93.54 26.50 -5.08
N GLY A 593 92.74 27.12 -4.21
CA GLY A 593 93.13 27.46 -2.83
C GLY A 593 93.75 28.84 -2.65
N ASP A 594 94.06 29.56 -3.75
CA ASP A 594 94.54 30.94 -3.70
C ASP A 594 93.50 31.83 -3.01
N LEU A 595 93.99 32.73 -2.15
CA LEU A 595 93.18 33.81 -1.61
C LEU A 595 92.87 34.81 -2.72
N LEU A 596 91.63 35.28 -2.77
CA LEU A 596 91.15 36.25 -3.75
C LEU A 596 90.79 37.56 -3.05
N THR A 597 91.10 38.68 -3.70
CA THR A 597 90.78 40.05 -3.27
C THR A 597 90.15 40.82 -4.44
N THR A 598 89.63 42.03 -4.23
CA THR A 598 89.11 42.88 -5.33
C THR A 598 90.23 43.22 -6.33
N SER A 599 89.87 43.35 -7.61
CA SER A 599 90.76 43.77 -8.69
C SER A 599 90.59 45.24 -9.02
N ALA A 600 91.57 45.81 -9.75
CA ALA A 600 91.38 47.08 -10.44
C ALA A 600 90.42 46.95 -11.65
N THR A 601 90.20 45.73 -12.16
CA THR A 601 89.14 45.47 -13.14
C THR A 601 87.77 45.52 -12.44
N PRO A 602 86.84 46.38 -12.88
CA PRO A 602 85.57 46.57 -12.21
C PRO A 602 84.79 45.26 -12.00
N GLY A 603 84.40 45.00 -10.75
CA GLY A 603 83.58 43.85 -10.41
C GLY A 603 84.29 42.51 -10.44
N HIS A 604 85.61 42.47 -10.65
CA HIS A 604 86.38 41.24 -10.69
C HIS A 604 87.22 41.08 -9.42
N ALA A 605 87.47 39.84 -9.01
CA ALA A 605 88.49 39.50 -8.05
C ALA A 605 89.81 39.15 -8.74
N MET A 606 90.92 39.24 -8.03
CA MET A 606 92.24 38.80 -8.47
C MET A 606 92.93 38.02 -7.34
N ARG A 607 94.04 37.33 -7.66
CA ARG A 607 94.86 36.66 -6.65
C ARG A 607 95.40 37.67 -5.64
N ALA A 608 95.23 37.40 -4.35
CA ALA A 608 95.76 38.21 -3.26
C ALA A 608 97.26 37.89 -3.02
N GLY A 609 98.13 38.38 -3.89
CA GLY A 609 99.59 38.15 -3.80
C GLY A 609 100.30 38.96 -2.70
N GLU A 610 99.80 40.17 -2.39
CA GLU A 610 100.35 41.07 -1.37
C GLU A 610 99.72 40.80 0.01
N ALA A 611 100.41 39.99 0.83
CA ALA A 611 99.92 39.57 2.15
C ALA A 611 99.60 40.76 3.09
N GLU A 612 100.38 41.84 3.05
CA GLU A 612 100.19 43.02 3.92
C GLU A 612 98.90 43.79 3.62
N ARG A 613 98.40 43.74 2.38
CA ARG A 613 97.17 44.41 1.96
C ARG A 613 95.95 43.49 1.99
N ALA A 614 96.17 42.17 2.06
CA ALA A 614 95.10 41.18 2.03
C ALA A 614 94.21 41.24 3.28
N PHE A 615 94.75 41.65 4.43
CA PHE A 615 93.96 41.74 5.66
C PHE A 615 92.79 42.74 5.51
N GLY A 616 91.57 42.23 5.70
CA GLY A 616 90.31 42.96 5.50
C GLY A 616 89.86 43.11 4.04
N ALA A 617 90.61 42.61 3.06
CA ALA A 617 90.28 42.71 1.63
C ALA A 617 90.10 41.34 0.95
N VAL A 618 90.23 40.24 1.69
CA VAL A 618 90.04 38.87 1.19
C VAL A 618 88.55 38.55 1.08
N ILE A 619 88.16 38.02 -0.08
CA ILE A 619 86.78 37.64 -0.40
C ILE A 619 86.56 36.14 -0.16
N GLY A 620 87.62 35.35 -0.35
CA GLY A 620 87.54 33.91 -0.24
C GLY A 620 88.68 33.19 -0.94
N LYS A 621 88.46 31.90 -1.25
CA LYS A 621 89.42 31.03 -1.92
C LYS A 621 88.93 30.51 -3.26
N ALA A 622 89.81 30.47 -4.26
CA ALA A 622 89.49 29.88 -5.56
C ALA A 622 89.23 28.37 -5.47
N LEU A 623 88.16 27.88 -6.11
CA LEU A 623 87.85 26.44 -6.21
C LEU A 623 88.17 25.87 -7.60
N ARG A 624 88.50 26.72 -8.58
CA ARG A 624 89.04 26.33 -9.89
C ARG A 624 90.15 27.30 -10.31
N PRO A 625 91.11 26.84 -11.13
CA PRO A 625 92.17 27.71 -11.62
C PRO A 625 91.71 28.58 -12.81
N LEU A 626 92.45 29.66 -13.06
CA LEU A 626 92.40 30.46 -14.28
C LEU A 626 93.80 30.95 -14.61
N GLU A 627 94.37 30.49 -15.73
CA GLU A 627 95.77 30.76 -16.09
C GLU A 627 96.01 32.20 -16.58
N SER A 628 95.08 32.78 -17.34
CA SER A 628 95.17 34.16 -17.86
C SER A 628 93.80 34.70 -18.26
N GLY A 629 93.69 36.02 -18.43
CA GLY A 629 92.46 36.69 -18.85
C GLY A 629 91.40 36.75 -17.76
N ARG A 630 90.17 37.08 -18.19
CA ARG A 630 89.00 37.19 -17.31
C ARG A 630 88.10 35.98 -17.44
N GLY A 631 87.55 35.52 -16.33
CA GLY A 631 86.69 34.35 -16.30
C GLY A 631 85.73 34.35 -15.12
N LEU A 632 84.77 33.44 -15.17
CA LEU A 632 83.83 33.18 -14.08
C LEU A 632 84.20 31.83 -13.45
N ILE A 633 84.74 31.84 -12.23
CA ILE A 633 85.17 30.61 -11.54
C ILE A 633 84.41 30.42 -10.21
N PRO A 634 84.15 29.18 -9.77
CA PRO A 634 83.65 28.94 -8.43
C PRO A 634 84.71 29.29 -7.39
N ILE A 635 84.27 29.94 -6.31
CA ILE A 635 85.07 30.30 -5.14
C ILE A 635 84.31 29.89 -3.87
N LEU A 636 85.04 29.66 -2.79
CA LEU A 636 84.49 29.57 -1.45
C LEU A 636 84.59 30.95 -0.80
N VAL A 637 83.46 31.65 -0.69
CA VAL A 637 83.39 32.94 0.01
C VAL A 637 83.45 32.70 1.51
N ALA A 638 84.31 33.48 2.15
CA ALA A 638 84.40 33.61 3.59
C ALA A 638 84.97 35.01 3.86
N LEU A 639 84.08 35.99 4.01
CA LEU A 639 84.47 37.36 4.36
C LEU A 639 85.02 37.36 5.79
N GLN A 640 86.20 37.95 5.99
CA GLN A 640 86.92 37.98 7.27
C GLN A 640 87.04 39.39 7.84
#